data_AF-A0A953U8R3-F1
#
_entry.id   AF-A0A953U8R3-F1
#
_cell.length_a   1.000
_cell.length_b   1.000
_cell.length_c   1.000
_cell.angle_alpha   90.00
_cell.angle_beta   90.00
_cell.angle_gamma   90.00
#
_symmetry.space_group_name_H-M   'P 1'
#
loop_
_entity.id
_entity.type
_entity.pdbx_description
1 polymer ?
#
loop_
_entity_poly.entity_id
_entity_poly.type
_entity_poly.pdbx_seq_one_letter_code
_entity_poly.pdbx_strand_id
1 'polypeptide(L)'
;MKFLFARGVFALACLFLLTVAFAQDRPVKQNSAFDPNAAASSFNSLTTGVVLKITSASIGSDGTIVARFTLTDSKGAGLDVNGVQTAGTETLRFVAAYIPAGAAQYTAYTTTVLNATINKNPPQTQASTDSGGTFAMVDAATGTYDYTFKTKAPASFDPAATHSIGGQAERNLSAYGYPTTFTSDDVYTWVPNGSPVTVVRDLINEASCNSCHNPLSAHGGARQKMLYCNLCHTPQSTNPDTLNTVDMKVFIHKLHMGAELPSVQAGTPYSIYHRGATVDFSTVEFPQDIRNCTTCHATGPKQADNWKTNPSRAACGSCHDNVNFATGENHVNMVQVDDTQCKNCHVPTQKLDFDASIPGAHVVPNNSTSLPGVVVKVLKVDDATAGSAPTVTFSVFDKSGNPVLDISKFATMRLILAGPNTDYGTGPGAIRASETVTKATGTNGIYMYTLTNKIPAAATGSYTISVEAANNVTLLPGTMQATPAVDAAVPFEFYFSVDSSPVLARRVVVATEKCGACHQNLGFVHGGSRPSAKECVLCHNPALTDGTSKDSVNFATQIHSIHRGENLAMPYVLGTRNYQDVRFPGDLRDCGTCHVNNSYQVDNIGAQAMVATTGQFLPQTGPIAAACQGCHDDKATASHALAMTTSLGESCAACHGINAQFAVDAVHARQ
;
A
#
# COMPACT_ATOMS: atom_id res chain seq x y z
N MET A 1 -48.96 27.98 41.10
CA MET A 1 -49.95 28.69 40.26
C MET A 1 -49.31 28.88 38.88
N LYS A 2 -49.88 28.44 37.75
CA LYS A 2 -51.03 29.03 37.00
C LYS A 2 -50.78 30.52 36.71
N PHE A 3 -50.73 31.08 35.49
CA PHE A 3 -50.95 30.68 34.08
C PHE A 3 -50.11 31.63 33.16
N LEU A 4 -50.22 31.72 31.82
CA LEU A 4 -50.12 30.77 30.67
C LEU A 4 -50.25 31.59 29.35
N PHE A 5 -49.69 31.13 28.20
CA PHE A 5 -49.85 31.69 26.82
C PHE A 5 -49.19 33.07 26.52
N ALA A 6 -48.77 33.44 25.28
CA ALA A 6 -48.67 32.74 23.98
C ALA A 6 -47.61 33.36 23.02
N ARG A 7 -47.16 32.52 22.06
CA ARG A 7 -46.57 32.74 20.71
C ARG A 7 -46.33 34.17 20.18
N GLY A 8 -45.16 34.38 19.55
CA GLY A 8 -44.89 35.48 18.61
C GLY A 8 -43.63 35.23 17.75
N VAL A 9 -43.77 35.27 16.42
CA VAL A 9 -42.70 35.03 15.42
C VAL A 9 -41.89 36.32 15.19
N PHE A 10 -40.55 36.23 15.09
CA PHE A 10 -39.78 36.72 13.92
C PHE A 10 -38.29 36.34 14.02
N ALA A 11 -37.76 35.73 12.97
CA ALA A 11 -36.33 35.56 12.78
C ALA A 11 -35.76 36.79 12.07
N LEU A 12 -34.59 37.28 12.51
CA LEU A 12 -33.76 38.14 11.68
C LEU A 12 -32.28 37.78 11.92
N ALA A 13 -31.55 37.55 10.83
CA ALA A 13 -30.21 36.98 10.87
C ALA A 13 -29.12 38.06 10.98
N CYS A 14 -28.10 37.81 11.81
CA CYS A 14 -26.79 38.44 11.69
C CYS A 14 -25.81 37.42 11.10
N LEU A 15 -25.80 37.30 9.77
CA LEU A 15 -24.76 36.59 9.04
C LEU A 15 -23.52 37.50 8.96
N PHE A 16 -22.49 37.22 9.77
CA PHE A 16 -21.16 37.78 9.52
C PHE A 16 -20.43 36.91 8.49
N LEU A 17 -20.09 37.52 7.36
CA LEU A 17 -19.44 36.86 6.23
C LEU A 17 -17.96 36.57 6.51
N LEU A 18 -17.67 35.36 6.99
CA LEU A 18 -16.36 34.73 6.82
C LEU A 18 -16.32 34.11 5.42
N THR A 19 -15.74 34.84 4.47
CA THR A 19 -15.45 34.31 3.12
C THR A 19 -14.25 33.37 3.17
N VAL A 20 -14.46 32.17 3.70
CA VAL A 20 -13.54 31.06 3.48
C VAL A 20 -13.74 30.61 2.04
N ALA A 21 -12.74 30.82 1.19
CA ALA A 21 -12.78 30.39 -0.20
C ALA A 21 -12.62 28.87 -0.29
N PHE A 22 -13.68 28.13 0.03
CA PHE A 22 -13.81 26.74 -0.37
C PHE A 22 -13.71 26.69 -1.89
N ALA A 23 -12.77 25.89 -2.41
CA ALA A 23 -12.75 25.55 -3.82
C ALA A 23 -14.13 24.98 -4.17
N GLN A 24 -14.79 25.56 -5.19
CA GLN A 24 -16.06 25.02 -5.65
C GLN A 24 -15.80 23.67 -6.29
N ASP A 25 -16.06 22.59 -5.56
CA ASP A 25 -16.20 21.25 -6.10
C ASP A 25 -17.27 21.30 -7.20
N ARG A 26 -16.80 21.35 -8.45
CA ARG A 26 -17.67 21.17 -9.60
C ARG A 26 -18.20 19.74 -9.52
N PRO A 27 -19.53 19.51 -9.68
CA PRO A 27 -20.06 18.16 -9.69
C PRO A 27 -19.33 17.35 -10.75
N VAL A 28 -18.68 16.27 -10.30
CA VAL A 28 -17.86 15.39 -11.15
C VAL A 28 -18.77 14.83 -12.23
N LYS A 29 -18.49 15.18 -13.49
CA LYS A 29 -18.99 14.40 -14.62
C LYS A 29 -18.26 13.07 -14.60
N GLN A 30 -18.87 12.05 -13.97
CA GLN A 30 -18.49 10.68 -14.24
C GLN A 30 -18.60 10.44 -15.76
N ASN A 31 -17.63 9.72 -16.32
CA ASN A 31 -17.73 9.30 -17.70
C ASN A 31 -18.87 8.27 -17.82
N SER A 32 -19.98 8.66 -18.42
CA SER A 32 -21.13 7.76 -18.66
C SER A 32 -20.85 6.66 -19.68
N ALA A 33 -19.66 6.66 -20.31
CA ALA A 33 -19.14 5.57 -21.14
C ALA A 33 -18.18 4.64 -20.37
N PHE A 34 -18.10 4.74 -19.03
CA PHE A 34 -17.43 3.72 -18.21
C PHE A 34 -18.27 2.43 -18.18
N ASP A 35 -18.05 1.58 -19.17
CA ASP A 35 -18.44 0.18 -19.19
C ASP A 35 -17.19 -0.67 -19.46
N PRO A 36 -16.74 -1.53 -18.51
CA PRO A 36 -15.59 -2.41 -18.72
C PRO A 36 -15.80 -3.47 -19.83
N ASN A 37 -17.01 -3.55 -20.43
CA ASN A 37 -17.32 -4.45 -21.54
C ASN A 37 -17.16 -3.84 -22.94
N ALA A 38 -16.77 -2.56 -23.07
CA ALA A 38 -16.82 -1.81 -24.33
C ALA A 38 -15.70 -2.11 -25.36
N ALA A 39 -15.39 -3.40 -25.61
CA ALA A 39 -14.44 -3.84 -26.63
C ALA A 39 -14.78 -5.22 -27.24
N ALA A 40 -16.04 -5.44 -27.66
CA ALA A 40 -16.46 -6.67 -28.34
C ALA A 40 -17.28 -6.37 -29.61
N SER A 41 -16.61 -6.27 -30.76
CA SER A 41 -17.25 -6.09 -32.07
C SER A 41 -16.84 -7.18 -33.07
N SER A 42 -17.29 -8.41 -32.79
CA SER A 42 -17.41 -9.51 -33.78
C SER A 42 -18.21 -10.72 -33.26
N PHE A 43 -18.42 -10.86 -31.94
CA PHE A 43 -19.39 -11.79 -31.34
C PHE A 43 -20.38 -11.04 -30.45
N ASN A 44 -21.66 -11.03 -30.81
CA ASN A 44 -22.72 -10.28 -30.12
C ASN A 44 -23.17 -10.92 -28.77
N SER A 45 -22.34 -11.82 -28.21
CA SER A 45 -22.67 -12.64 -27.03
C SER A 45 -21.44 -13.05 -26.20
N LEU A 46 -20.25 -12.50 -26.46
CA LEU A 46 -19.06 -12.84 -25.66
C LEU A 46 -19.11 -12.10 -24.30
N THR A 47 -19.08 -12.86 -23.23
CA THR A 47 -18.99 -12.37 -21.85
C THR A 47 -17.61 -12.65 -21.27
N THR A 48 -17.05 -11.69 -20.56
CA THR A 48 -15.73 -11.74 -19.91
C THR A 48 -15.83 -12.14 -18.44
N GLY A 49 -14.70 -12.36 -17.79
CA GLY A 49 -14.66 -12.72 -16.37
C GLY A 49 -15.00 -14.19 -16.09
N VAL A 50 -14.68 -14.60 -14.87
CA VAL A 50 -15.07 -15.89 -14.29
C VAL A 50 -15.37 -15.65 -12.81
N VAL A 51 -16.40 -16.30 -12.29
CA VAL A 51 -16.84 -16.20 -10.90
C VAL A 51 -17.13 -17.62 -10.42
N LEU A 52 -16.33 -18.08 -9.48
CA LEU A 52 -16.52 -19.35 -8.78
C LEU A 52 -17.23 -19.08 -7.45
N LYS A 53 -18.30 -19.83 -7.17
CA LYS A 53 -18.94 -19.82 -5.85
C LYS A 53 -19.25 -21.23 -5.39
N ILE A 54 -18.68 -21.64 -4.25
CA ILE A 54 -18.98 -22.95 -3.64
C ILE A 54 -20.22 -22.77 -2.75
N THR A 55 -21.25 -23.56 -2.99
CA THR A 55 -22.59 -23.40 -2.39
C THR A 55 -22.89 -24.42 -1.30
N SER A 56 -22.32 -25.63 -1.39
CA SER A 56 -22.44 -26.67 -0.36
C SER A 56 -21.32 -27.71 -0.50
N ALA A 57 -21.02 -28.45 0.57
CA ALA A 57 -20.13 -29.59 0.53
C ALA A 57 -20.58 -30.69 1.51
N SER A 58 -20.15 -31.92 1.26
CA SER A 58 -20.50 -33.10 2.06
C SER A 58 -19.37 -34.12 2.10
N ILE A 59 -19.29 -34.92 3.18
CA ILE A 59 -18.41 -36.07 3.30
C ILE A 59 -19.26 -37.30 3.61
N GLY A 60 -19.19 -38.32 2.75
CA GLY A 60 -19.86 -39.60 2.96
C GLY A 60 -19.21 -40.41 4.09
N SER A 61 -19.94 -41.39 4.63
CA SER A 61 -19.41 -42.30 5.66
C SER A 61 -18.21 -43.15 5.20
N ASP A 62 -18.01 -43.26 3.88
CA ASP A 62 -16.86 -43.90 3.25
C ASP A 62 -15.67 -42.94 2.98
N GLY A 63 -15.77 -41.70 3.45
CA GLY A 63 -14.79 -40.63 3.25
C GLY A 63 -14.91 -39.87 1.93
N THR A 64 -15.86 -40.19 1.05
CA THR A 64 -16.01 -39.50 -0.25
C THR A 64 -16.40 -38.04 -0.05
N ILE A 65 -15.61 -37.11 -0.56
CA ILE A 65 -15.85 -35.66 -0.46
C ILE A 65 -16.49 -35.16 -1.76
N VAL A 66 -17.58 -34.39 -1.64
CA VAL A 66 -18.27 -33.75 -2.77
C VAL A 66 -18.48 -32.26 -2.46
N ALA A 67 -18.24 -31.40 -3.44
CA ALA A 67 -18.52 -29.97 -3.38
C ALA A 67 -19.44 -29.54 -4.52
N ARG A 68 -20.50 -28.81 -4.22
CA ARG A 68 -21.36 -28.15 -5.21
C ARG A 68 -20.92 -26.71 -5.39
N PHE A 69 -20.80 -26.26 -6.62
CA PHE A 69 -20.42 -24.90 -6.96
C PHE A 69 -21.17 -24.39 -8.19
N THR A 70 -21.23 -23.07 -8.34
CA THR A 70 -21.59 -22.39 -9.59
C THR A 70 -20.33 -21.80 -10.22
N LEU A 71 -20.23 -21.88 -11.54
CA LEU A 71 -19.23 -21.20 -12.35
C LEU A 71 -19.94 -20.31 -13.37
N THR A 72 -19.77 -18.99 -13.26
CA THR A 72 -20.42 -18.02 -14.14
C THR A 72 -19.45 -16.99 -14.69
N ASP A 73 -19.84 -16.31 -15.76
CA ASP A 73 -19.16 -15.09 -16.21
C ASP A 73 -19.46 -13.88 -15.30
N SER A 74 -18.92 -12.71 -15.66
CA SER A 74 -19.15 -11.43 -14.98
C SER A 74 -20.60 -10.93 -15.01
N LYS A 75 -21.46 -11.48 -15.88
CA LYS A 75 -22.88 -11.14 -16.02
C LYS A 75 -23.80 -12.21 -15.41
N GLY A 76 -23.23 -13.27 -14.82
CA GLY A 76 -23.94 -14.33 -14.12
C GLY A 76 -24.46 -15.47 -15.01
N ALA A 77 -24.08 -15.54 -16.29
CA ALA A 77 -24.43 -16.71 -17.12
C ALA A 77 -23.50 -17.89 -16.85
N GLY A 78 -24.04 -19.10 -16.86
CA GLY A 78 -23.30 -20.33 -16.60
C GLY A 78 -22.17 -20.60 -17.60
N LEU A 79 -21.02 -21.05 -17.11
CA LEU A 79 -19.85 -21.43 -17.91
C LEU A 79 -19.69 -22.95 -17.99
N ASP A 80 -19.34 -23.47 -19.17
CA ASP A 80 -18.96 -24.86 -19.39
C ASP A 80 -17.49 -25.09 -19.03
N VAL A 81 -17.24 -25.94 -18.04
CA VAL A 81 -15.89 -26.29 -17.55
C VAL A 81 -14.93 -26.82 -18.63
N ASN A 82 -15.44 -27.29 -19.77
CA ASN A 82 -14.61 -27.78 -20.87
C ASN A 82 -14.28 -26.70 -21.92
N GLY A 83 -14.91 -25.52 -21.86
CA GLY A 83 -14.79 -24.49 -22.89
C GLY A 83 -15.32 -24.89 -24.27
N VAL A 84 -16.27 -25.84 -24.32
CA VAL A 84 -16.88 -26.34 -25.57
C VAL A 84 -18.17 -25.60 -25.88
N GLN A 85 -19.00 -25.36 -24.86
CA GLN A 85 -20.29 -24.65 -25.02
C GLN A 85 -20.16 -23.14 -24.77
N THR A 86 -19.18 -22.72 -23.97
CA THR A 86 -18.89 -21.32 -23.68
C THR A 86 -17.48 -20.96 -24.12
N ALA A 87 -17.28 -19.70 -24.54
CA ALA A 87 -15.98 -19.24 -25.02
C ALA A 87 -14.93 -19.26 -23.90
N GLY A 88 -13.75 -19.82 -24.21
CA GLY A 88 -12.60 -19.90 -23.31
C GLY A 88 -12.55 -21.22 -22.54
N THR A 89 -11.34 -21.74 -22.36
CA THR A 89 -11.13 -22.95 -21.54
C THR A 89 -11.02 -22.57 -20.07
N GLU A 90 -11.78 -23.27 -19.24
CA GLU A 90 -11.76 -23.13 -17.78
C GLU A 90 -10.71 -24.09 -17.17
N THR A 91 -9.89 -23.59 -16.25
CA THR A 91 -9.02 -24.42 -15.41
C THR A 91 -9.47 -24.31 -13.96
N LEU A 92 -10.09 -25.37 -13.47
CA LEU A 92 -10.57 -25.48 -12.09
C LEU A 92 -9.62 -26.33 -11.23
N ARG A 93 -9.42 -25.93 -9.97
CA ARG A 93 -8.72 -26.75 -8.97
C ARG A 93 -9.37 -26.59 -7.60
N PHE A 94 -9.48 -27.68 -6.84
CA PHE A 94 -10.12 -27.70 -5.53
C PHE A 94 -9.18 -28.25 -4.44
N VAL A 95 -9.37 -27.79 -3.20
CA VAL A 95 -8.61 -28.17 -1.99
C VAL A 95 -9.62 -28.56 -0.92
N ALA A 96 -9.37 -29.65 -0.19
CA ALA A 96 -10.19 -30.04 0.96
C ALA A 96 -9.34 -30.07 2.24
N ALA A 97 -9.81 -29.40 3.29
CA ALA A 97 -9.13 -29.32 4.58
C ALA A 97 -10.13 -29.29 5.76
N TYR A 98 -9.62 -29.48 6.97
CA TYR A 98 -10.38 -29.39 8.22
C TYR A 98 -9.54 -28.77 9.34
N ILE A 99 -10.17 -28.27 10.39
CA ILE A 99 -9.49 -27.89 11.64
C ILE A 99 -9.71 -29.02 12.64
N PRO A 100 -8.66 -29.76 13.04
CA PRO A 100 -8.78 -30.83 14.04
C PRO A 100 -9.37 -30.34 15.37
N ALA A 101 -10.06 -31.22 16.09
CA ALA A 101 -10.61 -30.90 17.41
C ALA A 101 -9.51 -30.39 18.36
N GLY A 102 -9.72 -29.20 18.95
CA GLY A 102 -8.74 -28.53 19.82
C GLY A 102 -7.61 -27.79 19.10
N ALA A 103 -7.53 -27.83 17.76
CA ALA A 103 -6.56 -27.08 16.97
C ALA A 103 -7.10 -25.70 16.51
N ALA A 104 -6.18 -24.82 16.09
CA ALA A 104 -6.48 -23.47 15.57
C ALA A 104 -5.99 -23.27 14.10
N GLN A 105 -5.59 -24.36 13.45
CA GLN A 105 -4.99 -24.36 12.11
C GLN A 105 -5.60 -25.48 11.27
N TYR A 106 -5.72 -25.23 9.97
CA TYR A 106 -6.16 -26.23 9.02
C TYR A 106 -5.13 -27.35 8.88
N THR A 107 -5.64 -28.54 8.57
CA THR A 107 -4.90 -29.70 8.07
C THR A 107 -5.59 -30.11 6.76
N ALA A 108 -4.84 -30.17 5.66
CA ALA A 108 -5.40 -30.54 4.36
C ALA A 108 -5.50 -32.06 4.21
N TYR A 109 -6.63 -32.52 3.65
CA TYR A 109 -6.76 -33.89 3.13
C TYR A 109 -6.04 -34.01 1.78
N THR A 110 -6.26 -33.02 0.89
CA THR A 110 -5.63 -32.98 -0.43
C THR A 110 -4.15 -32.63 -0.26
N THR A 111 -3.29 -33.63 -0.45
CA THR A 111 -1.85 -33.54 -0.21
C THR A 111 -1.06 -34.15 -1.37
N THR A 112 0.20 -33.76 -1.48
CA THR A 112 1.18 -34.37 -2.37
C THR A 112 2.50 -34.54 -1.64
N VAL A 113 3.26 -35.57 -1.99
CA VAL A 113 4.66 -35.72 -1.55
C VAL A 113 5.55 -35.13 -2.65
N LEU A 114 6.42 -34.20 -2.29
CA LEU A 114 7.37 -33.57 -3.19
C LEU A 114 8.79 -33.99 -2.80
N ASN A 115 9.55 -34.45 -3.79
CA ASN A 115 10.98 -34.67 -3.65
C ASN A 115 11.73 -33.34 -3.81
N ALA A 116 12.87 -33.19 -3.15
CA ALA A 116 13.82 -32.15 -3.52
C ALA A 116 14.39 -32.45 -4.91
N THR A 117 14.72 -31.38 -5.63
CA THR A 117 15.15 -31.39 -7.03
C THR A 117 16.55 -30.81 -7.21
N ILE A 118 16.96 -29.87 -6.37
CA ILE A 118 18.30 -29.25 -6.41
C ILE A 118 19.29 -29.86 -5.40
N ASN A 119 18.83 -30.76 -4.52
CA ASN A 119 19.66 -31.39 -3.49
C ASN A 119 19.09 -32.76 -3.05
N LYS A 120 19.59 -33.31 -1.92
CA LYS A 120 19.24 -34.64 -1.39
C LYS A 120 18.39 -34.60 -0.12
N ASN A 121 17.65 -33.50 0.11
CA ASN A 121 16.74 -33.41 1.25
C ASN A 121 15.65 -34.49 1.18
N PRO A 122 15.17 -34.99 2.34
CA PRO A 122 14.11 -35.99 2.37
C PRO A 122 12.79 -35.42 1.78
N PRO A 123 11.97 -36.26 1.11
CA PRO A 123 10.71 -35.81 0.54
C PRO A 123 9.80 -35.18 1.60
N GLN A 124 9.14 -34.08 1.25
CA GLN A 124 8.22 -33.37 2.13
C GLN A 124 6.79 -33.57 1.67
N THR A 125 5.87 -33.70 2.62
CA THR A 125 4.44 -33.59 2.32
C THR A 125 4.07 -32.11 2.24
N GLN A 126 3.19 -31.76 1.30
CA GLN A 126 2.54 -30.47 1.24
C GLN A 126 1.05 -30.64 1.02
N ALA A 127 0.26 -29.73 1.59
CA ALA A 127 -1.10 -29.51 1.13
C ALA A 127 -1.10 -29.04 -0.33
N SER A 128 -2.06 -29.53 -1.12
CA SER A 128 -2.16 -29.27 -2.55
C SER A 128 -3.62 -29.32 -3.01
N THR A 129 -3.86 -29.01 -4.28
CA THR A 129 -5.15 -29.27 -4.93
C THR A 129 -5.33 -30.76 -5.21
N ASP A 130 -6.57 -31.24 -5.21
CA ASP A 130 -6.93 -32.60 -5.63
C ASP A 130 -6.45 -32.90 -7.06
N SER A 131 -6.20 -34.18 -7.34
CA SER A 131 -5.74 -34.64 -8.66
C SER A 131 -6.51 -35.87 -9.11
N GLY A 132 -7.33 -35.68 -10.15
CA GLY A 132 -8.15 -36.74 -10.74
C GLY A 132 -9.56 -36.91 -10.13
N GLY A 133 -10.06 -35.93 -9.38
CA GLY A 133 -11.49 -35.79 -9.10
C GLY A 133 -12.30 -35.51 -10.38
N THR A 134 -13.63 -35.58 -10.29
CA THR A 134 -14.55 -35.57 -11.44
C THR A 134 -15.64 -34.51 -11.31
N PHE A 135 -16.02 -33.91 -12.44
CA PHE A 135 -17.11 -32.94 -12.54
C PHE A 135 -18.38 -33.60 -13.08
N ALA A 136 -19.51 -33.31 -12.46
CA ALA A 136 -20.84 -33.62 -12.96
C ALA A 136 -21.64 -32.32 -13.10
N MET A 137 -22.14 -32.03 -14.30
CA MET A 137 -23.03 -30.88 -14.53
C MET A 137 -24.39 -31.15 -13.89
N VAL A 138 -24.88 -30.20 -13.09
CA VAL A 138 -26.19 -30.25 -12.41
C VAL A 138 -27.20 -29.35 -13.13
N ASP A 139 -26.78 -28.14 -13.50
CA ASP A 139 -27.58 -27.20 -14.30
C ASP A 139 -26.66 -26.34 -15.18
N ALA A 140 -26.84 -26.41 -16.50
CA ALA A 140 -26.08 -25.63 -17.46
C ALA A 140 -26.43 -24.13 -17.39
N ALA A 141 -27.68 -23.77 -17.11
CA ALA A 141 -28.15 -22.38 -17.20
C ALA A 141 -27.50 -21.49 -16.14
N THR A 142 -27.30 -22.03 -14.92
CA THR A 142 -26.63 -21.35 -13.81
C THR A 142 -25.16 -21.77 -13.64
N GLY A 143 -24.65 -22.64 -14.52
CA GLY A 143 -23.31 -23.23 -14.40
C GLY A 143 -23.10 -24.02 -13.09
N THR A 144 -24.12 -24.72 -12.60
CA THR A 144 -24.01 -25.53 -11.37
C THR A 144 -23.38 -26.88 -11.67
N TYR A 145 -22.37 -27.25 -10.88
CA TYR A 145 -21.67 -28.53 -10.94
C TYR A 145 -21.47 -29.13 -9.55
N ASP A 146 -21.39 -30.46 -9.51
CA ASP A 146 -20.81 -31.21 -8.40
C ASP A 146 -19.38 -31.65 -8.77
N TYR A 147 -18.40 -31.32 -7.93
CA TYR A 147 -17.05 -31.87 -7.97
C TYR A 147 -16.91 -32.98 -6.92
N THR A 148 -16.67 -34.21 -7.39
CA THR A 148 -16.33 -35.34 -6.51
C THR A 148 -14.83 -35.49 -6.46
N PHE A 149 -14.25 -35.33 -5.27
CA PHE A 149 -12.81 -35.46 -5.05
C PHE A 149 -12.36 -36.91 -5.25
N LYS A 150 -11.16 -37.09 -5.79
CA LYS A 150 -10.48 -38.39 -5.73
C LYS A 150 -9.90 -38.64 -4.34
N THR A 151 -9.36 -37.60 -3.71
CA THR A 151 -8.96 -37.63 -2.30
C THR A 151 -10.17 -37.88 -1.41
N LYS A 152 -10.08 -38.89 -0.55
CA LYS A 152 -11.07 -39.14 0.50
C LYS A 152 -10.59 -38.61 1.85
N ALA A 153 -11.53 -38.19 2.69
CA ALA A 153 -11.28 -38.08 4.12
C ALA A 153 -11.02 -39.49 4.70
N PRO A 154 -10.24 -39.63 5.78
CA PRO A 154 -10.13 -40.90 6.50
C PRO A 154 -11.52 -41.36 6.97
N ALA A 155 -11.80 -42.67 6.99
CA ALA A 155 -13.07 -43.19 7.51
C ALA A 155 -13.33 -42.85 9.00
N SER A 156 -12.29 -42.43 9.72
CA SER A 156 -12.32 -41.93 11.10
C SER A 156 -12.33 -40.39 11.19
N PHE A 157 -12.77 -39.67 10.15
CA PHE A 157 -12.90 -38.21 10.23
C PHE A 157 -13.91 -37.81 11.32
N ASP A 158 -13.67 -36.66 11.97
CA ASP A 158 -14.58 -36.15 12.99
C ASP A 158 -15.72 -35.35 12.33
N PRO A 159 -16.97 -35.85 12.29
CA PRO A 159 -18.08 -35.14 11.65
C PRO A 159 -18.54 -33.90 12.43
N ALA A 160 -18.03 -33.66 13.65
CA ALA A 160 -18.26 -32.45 14.43
C ALA A 160 -17.16 -31.38 14.24
N ALA A 161 -16.04 -31.71 13.61
CA ALA A 161 -14.98 -30.75 13.29
C ALA A 161 -15.37 -29.81 12.14
N THR A 162 -14.74 -28.63 12.10
CA THR A 162 -14.97 -27.68 10.99
C THR A 162 -14.15 -28.08 9.77
N HIS A 163 -14.84 -28.18 8.63
CA HIS A 163 -14.29 -28.56 7.32
C HIS A 163 -14.39 -27.38 6.35
N SER A 164 -13.53 -27.36 5.33
CA SER A 164 -13.56 -26.33 4.28
C SER A 164 -13.13 -26.89 2.93
N ILE A 165 -13.89 -26.51 1.89
CA ILE A 165 -13.49 -26.69 0.50
C ILE A 165 -13.12 -25.32 -0.04
N GLY A 166 -11.91 -25.21 -0.59
CA GLY A 166 -11.50 -24.08 -1.40
C GLY A 166 -11.46 -24.47 -2.87
N GLY A 167 -11.67 -23.50 -3.75
CA GLY A 167 -11.50 -23.68 -5.18
C GLY A 167 -10.95 -22.43 -5.86
N GLN A 168 -10.25 -22.63 -6.97
CA GLN A 168 -9.85 -21.59 -7.91
C GLN A 168 -10.36 -21.91 -9.31
N ALA A 169 -10.67 -20.85 -10.07
CA ALA A 169 -11.01 -20.87 -11.48
C ALA A 169 -10.12 -19.89 -12.25
N GLU A 170 -9.70 -20.32 -13.44
CA GLU A 170 -8.91 -19.55 -14.39
C GLU A 170 -9.55 -19.70 -15.78
N ARG A 171 -9.99 -18.58 -16.39
CA ARG A 171 -10.64 -18.57 -17.71
C ARG A 171 -9.76 -17.87 -18.74
N ASN A 172 -9.33 -18.61 -19.75
CA ASN A 172 -8.48 -18.08 -20.82
C ASN A 172 -9.32 -17.63 -22.02
N LEU A 173 -9.31 -16.33 -22.32
CA LEU A 173 -9.99 -15.71 -23.47
C LEU A 173 -9.02 -15.12 -24.52
N SER A 174 -7.76 -15.55 -24.53
CA SER A 174 -6.72 -15.04 -25.44
C SER A 174 -7.05 -15.24 -26.93
N ALA A 175 -7.67 -16.37 -27.27
CA ALA A 175 -8.18 -16.65 -28.63
C ALA A 175 -9.30 -15.68 -29.08
N TYR A 176 -9.88 -14.91 -28.16
CA TYR A 176 -10.94 -13.94 -28.39
C TYR A 176 -10.48 -12.49 -28.19
N GLY A 177 -9.16 -12.25 -28.12
CA GLY A 177 -8.58 -10.91 -28.00
C GLY A 177 -8.33 -10.41 -26.57
N TYR A 178 -8.56 -11.25 -25.55
CA TYR A 178 -8.30 -10.92 -24.14
C TYR A 178 -7.03 -11.64 -23.66
N PRO A 179 -5.85 -11.01 -23.71
CA PRO A 179 -4.57 -11.67 -23.43
C PRO A 179 -4.40 -12.06 -21.95
N THR A 180 -5.14 -11.43 -21.05
CA THR A 180 -5.12 -11.73 -19.61
C THR A 180 -6.11 -12.85 -19.27
N THR A 181 -5.68 -13.80 -18.46
CA THR A 181 -6.54 -14.84 -17.88
C THR A 181 -7.38 -14.26 -16.76
N PHE A 182 -8.71 -14.40 -16.85
CA PHE A 182 -9.61 -14.02 -15.76
C PHE A 182 -9.52 -15.05 -14.64
N THR A 183 -9.62 -14.62 -13.38
CA THR A 183 -9.46 -15.53 -12.24
C THR A 183 -10.49 -15.27 -11.13
N SER A 184 -10.80 -16.32 -10.36
CA SER A 184 -11.67 -16.26 -9.19
C SER A 184 -11.33 -17.38 -8.22
N ASP A 185 -11.42 -17.12 -6.92
CA ASP A 185 -11.37 -18.14 -5.88
C ASP A 185 -12.54 -18.03 -4.90
N ASP A 186 -12.83 -19.12 -4.20
CA ASP A 186 -13.84 -19.15 -3.15
C ASP A 186 -13.58 -20.25 -2.13
N VAL A 187 -14.15 -20.08 -0.92
CA VAL A 187 -14.11 -21.09 0.13
C VAL A 187 -15.50 -21.26 0.75
N TYR A 188 -15.90 -22.51 0.95
CA TYR A 188 -17.08 -22.88 1.71
C TYR A 188 -16.68 -23.67 2.96
N THR A 189 -17.22 -23.29 4.12
CA THR A 189 -16.88 -23.83 5.43
C THR A 189 -18.13 -24.37 6.13
N TRP A 190 -18.08 -25.60 6.64
CA TRP A 190 -19.22 -26.28 7.28
C TRP A 190 -18.78 -27.30 8.34
N VAL A 191 -19.74 -27.88 9.04
CA VAL A 191 -19.55 -29.05 9.91
C VAL A 191 -20.35 -30.22 9.31
N PRO A 192 -19.74 -31.39 9.01
CA PRO A 192 -20.43 -32.49 8.31
C PRO A 192 -21.70 -33.01 8.99
N ASN A 193 -21.79 -32.96 10.33
CA ASN A 193 -22.99 -33.37 11.07
C ASN A 193 -24.15 -32.34 11.05
N GLY A 194 -23.99 -31.21 10.34
CA GLY A 194 -25.00 -30.15 10.23
C GLY A 194 -25.01 -29.13 11.38
N SER A 195 -24.09 -29.23 12.34
CA SER A 195 -23.95 -28.22 13.41
C SER A 195 -23.43 -26.87 12.88
N PRO A 196 -23.67 -25.76 13.59
CA PRO A 196 -23.06 -24.47 13.24
C PRO A 196 -21.53 -24.51 13.31
N VAL A 197 -20.86 -23.78 12.39
CA VAL A 197 -19.41 -23.58 12.43
C VAL A 197 -19.05 -22.68 13.61
N THR A 198 -18.37 -23.24 14.60
CA THR A 198 -17.91 -22.54 15.81
C THR A 198 -16.38 -22.34 15.86
N VAL A 199 -15.62 -23.23 15.24
CA VAL A 199 -14.16 -23.14 15.13
C VAL A 199 -13.81 -22.53 13.77
N VAL A 200 -13.02 -21.46 13.77
CA VAL A 200 -12.61 -20.74 12.55
C VAL A 200 -11.12 -20.41 12.59
N ARG A 201 -10.58 -20.02 11.43
CA ARG A 201 -9.26 -19.39 11.28
C ARG A 201 -9.40 -18.06 10.53
N ASP A 202 -9.86 -17.05 11.26
CA ASP A 202 -10.25 -15.73 10.77
C ASP A 202 -9.45 -14.64 11.51
N LEU A 203 -8.19 -14.46 11.10
CA LEU A 203 -7.18 -13.63 11.79
C LEU A 203 -6.85 -12.31 11.07
N ILE A 204 -6.98 -12.29 9.74
CA ILE A 204 -6.60 -11.20 8.83
C ILE A 204 -7.64 -11.18 7.71
N ASN A 205 -8.09 -9.99 7.31
CA ASN A 205 -8.98 -9.80 6.17
C ASN A 205 -8.18 -9.40 4.90
N GLU A 206 -8.74 -9.67 3.73
CA GLU A 206 -8.13 -9.34 2.44
C GLU A 206 -7.94 -7.83 2.23
N ALA A 207 -8.78 -6.98 2.85
CA ALA A 207 -8.68 -5.53 2.71
C ALA A 207 -7.39 -4.96 3.32
N SER A 208 -6.89 -5.56 4.42
CA SER A 208 -5.59 -5.23 5.01
C SER A 208 -4.43 -5.52 4.05
N CYS A 209 -4.48 -6.62 3.30
CA CYS A 209 -3.46 -6.94 2.28
C CYS A 209 -3.60 -6.00 1.07
N ASN A 210 -4.84 -5.69 0.70
CA ASN A 210 -5.16 -4.89 -0.47
C ASN A 210 -4.92 -3.38 -0.28
N SER A 211 -4.56 -2.88 0.91
CA SER A 211 -4.05 -1.52 1.06
C SER A 211 -2.74 -1.30 0.29
N CYS A 212 -1.96 -2.37 0.08
CA CYS A 212 -0.72 -2.38 -0.67
C CYS A 212 -0.81 -3.17 -1.99
N HIS A 213 -1.48 -4.33 -1.99
CA HIS A 213 -1.44 -5.27 -3.12
C HIS A 213 -2.51 -5.08 -4.20
N ASN A 214 -3.67 -4.49 -3.86
CA ASN A 214 -4.87 -4.31 -4.69
C ASN A 214 -4.83 -4.88 -6.15
N PRO A 215 -5.30 -6.13 -6.39
CA PRO A 215 -5.60 -7.18 -5.43
C PRO A 215 -4.37 -8.05 -5.13
N LEU A 216 -4.31 -8.60 -3.91
CA LEU A 216 -3.42 -9.71 -3.56
C LEU A 216 -3.60 -10.83 -4.58
N SER A 217 -2.49 -11.26 -5.18
CA SER A 217 -2.50 -12.14 -6.33
C SER A 217 -1.29 -13.08 -6.27
N ALA A 218 -1.55 -14.38 -6.12
CA ALA A 218 -0.51 -15.40 -5.99
C ALA A 218 -0.68 -16.57 -6.97
N HIS A 219 0.40 -17.32 -7.17
CA HIS A 219 0.44 -18.56 -7.97
C HIS A 219 -0.04 -18.46 -9.44
N GLY A 220 0.04 -17.27 -10.05
CA GLY A 220 -0.38 -17.02 -11.44
C GLY A 220 -1.68 -16.23 -11.60
N GLY A 221 -2.27 -15.73 -10.50
CA GLY A 221 -3.40 -14.79 -10.52
C GLY A 221 -4.60 -15.23 -9.68
N ALA A 222 -4.83 -16.55 -9.60
CA ALA A 222 -6.08 -17.14 -9.13
C ALA A 222 -6.15 -17.46 -7.63
N ARG A 223 -5.24 -16.89 -6.82
CA ARG A 223 -5.27 -17.03 -5.36
C ARG A 223 -5.18 -15.65 -4.73
N GLN A 224 -6.29 -15.21 -4.16
CA GLN A 224 -6.52 -13.85 -3.67
C GLN A 224 -7.14 -13.84 -2.26
N LYS A 225 -8.00 -14.83 -1.93
CA LYS A 225 -8.61 -14.97 -0.61
C LYS A 225 -7.65 -15.55 0.42
N MET A 226 -7.51 -14.87 1.55
CA MET A 226 -6.68 -15.30 2.69
C MET A 226 -7.16 -16.64 3.26
N LEU A 227 -8.49 -16.85 3.29
CA LEU A 227 -9.06 -18.12 3.73
C LEU A 227 -8.72 -19.28 2.76
N TYR A 228 -8.58 -19.03 1.46
CA TYR A 228 -8.17 -20.08 0.51
C TYR A 228 -6.69 -20.44 0.69
N CYS A 229 -5.83 -19.43 0.83
CA CYS A 229 -4.41 -19.64 1.12
C CYS A 229 -4.19 -20.45 2.42
N ASN A 230 -4.99 -20.19 3.46
CA ASN A 230 -4.97 -20.93 4.73
C ASN A 230 -5.26 -22.44 4.62
N LEU A 231 -5.84 -22.93 3.51
CA LEU A 231 -6.07 -24.37 3.32
C LEU A 231 -4.80 -25.12 2.87
N CYS A 232 -3.84 -24.41 2.25
CA CYS A 232 -2.59 -24.98 1.76
C CYS A 232 -1.36 -24.58 2.60
N HIS A 233 -1.31 -23.32 3.02
CA HIS A 233 -0.23 -22.74 3.83
C HIS A 233 -0.42 -23.07 5.31
N THR A 234 -0.35 -24.36 5.63
CA THR A 234 -0.52 -24.91 6.98
C THR A 234 0.83 -25.40 7.54
N PRO A 235 0.93 -25.70 8.85
CA PRO A 235 2.14 -26.27 9.45
C PRO A 235 2.60 -27.60 8.85
N GLN A 236 1.75 -28.30 8.09
CA GLN A 236 2.10 -29.57 7.44
C GLN A 236 2.91 -29.36 6.14
N SER A 237 3.00 -28.13 5.64
CA SER A 237 3.57 -27.81 4.33
C SER A 237 4.98 -27.22 4.46
N THR A 238 5.98 -27.97 3.98
CA THR A 238 7.39 -27.56 3.95
C THR A 238 7.97 -27.70 2.55
N ASN A 239 8.76 -26.71 2.10
CA ASN A 239 9.45 -26.78 0.82
C ASN A 239 10.58 -27.82 0.88
N PRO A 240 10.62 -28.85 0.01
CA PRO A 240 11.62 -29.91 0.13
C PRO A 240 13.04 -29.43 -0.20
N ASP A 241 13.19 -28.54 -1.18
CA ASP A 241 14.49 -28.03 -1.61
C ASP A 241 15.12 -27.11 -0.55
N THR A 242 14.37 -26.21 0.07
CA THR A 242 14.93 -25.23 1.03
C THR A 242 14.71 -25.58 2.50
N LEU A 243 13.86 -26.58 2.81
CA LEU A 243 13.36 -26.91 4.15
C LEU A 243 12.63 -25.78 4.89
N ASN A 244 12.41 -24.63 4.23
CA ASN A 244 11.58 -23.57 4.75
C ASN A 244 10.12 -24.03 4.77
N THR A 245 9.47 -23.90 5.93
CA THR A 245 8.02 -24.07 6.02
C THR A 245 7.31 -22.97 5.21
N VAL A 246 6.18 -23.34 4.59
CA VAL A 246 5.27 -22.39 3.94
C VAL A 246 3.99 -22.20 4.75
N ASP A 247 3.99 -22.54 6.04
CA ASP A 247 2.95 -22.15 6.99
C ASP A 247 2.68 -20.64 6.93
N MET A 248 1.42 -20.26 6.71
CA MET A 248 0.97 -18.89 6.43
C MET A 248 1.60 -17.86 7.40
N LYS A 249 1.59 -18.15 8.70
CA LYS A 249 2.09 -17.20 9.71
C LYS A 249 3.61 -17.06 9.72
N VAL A 250 4.35 -18.08 9.27
CA VAL A 250 5.82 -18.05 9.21
C VAL A 250 6.27 -17.43 7.89
N PHE A 251 5.67 -17.87 6.79
CA PHE A 251 5.98 -17.45 5.44
C PHE A 251 5.73 -15.95 5.23
N ILE A 252 4.54 -15.46 5.58
CA ILE A 252 4.17 -14.05 5.36
C ILE A 252 5.00 -13.10 6.23
N HIS A 253 5.29 -13.46 7.48
CA HIS A 253 6.18 -12.67 8.33
C HIS A 253 7.60 -12.62 7.77
N LYS A 254 8.20 -13.78 7.41
CA LYS A 254 9.55 -13.81 6.83
C LYS A 254 9.64 -13.08 5.49
N LEU A 255 8.61 -13.18 4.65
CA LEU A 255 8.53 -12.48 3.37
C LEU A 255 8.56 -10.95 3.55
N HIS A 256 7.76 -10.42 4.49
CA HIS A 256 7.70 -8.97 4.71
C HIS A 256 8.85 -8.43 5.57
N MET A 257 9.45 -9.24 6.44
CA MET A 257 10.74 -8.88 7.07
C MET A 257 11.84 -8.78 6.03
N GLY A 258 11.93 -9.72 5.08
CA GLY A 258 12.81 -9.65 3.91
C GLY A 258 14.27 -9.28 4.26
N ALA A 259 14.72 -8.11 3.81
CA ALA A 259 16.06 -7.57 4.08
C ALA A 259 16.33 -7.23 5.57
N GLU A 260 15.29 -7.06 6.38
CA GLU A 260 15.39 -6.84 7.83
C GLU A 260 15.48 -8.14 8.65
N LEU A 261 15.36 -9.32 8.04
CA LEU A 261 15.53 -10.58 8.77
C LEU A 261 16.95 -10.67 9.37
N PRO A 262 17.10 -10.98 10.67
CA PRO A 262 18.42 -11.17 11.29
C PRO A 262 19.28 -12.20 10.57
N SER A 263 18.69 -13.31 10.08
CA SER A 263 19.40 -14.31 9.27
C SER A 263 19.89 -13.76 7.93
N VAL A 264 19.10 -12.93 7.25
CA VAL A 264 19.47 -12.29 5.96
C VAL A 264 20.60 -11.27 6.17
N GLN A 265 20.51 -10.46 7.22
CA GLN A 265 21.58 -9.53 7.62
C GLN A 265 22.88 -10.27 7.99
N ALA A 266 22.77 -11.48 8.54
CA ALA A 266 23.89 -12.39 8.78
C ALA A 266 24.37 -13.18 7.54
N GLY A 267 23.81 -12.90 6.34
CA GLY A 267 24.23 -13.49 5.07
C GLY A 267 23.58 -14.83 4.72
N THR A 268 22.48 -15.23 5.39
CA THR A 268 21.69 -16.42 5.07
C THR A 268 20.41 -16.03 4.32
N PRO A 269 20.29 -16.29 2.99
CA PRO A 269 19.13 -15.86 2.22
C PRO A 269 17.82 -16.57 2.63
N TYR A 270 16.71 -15.83 2.63
CA TYR A 270 15.38 -16.40 2.76
C TYR A 270 14.72 -16.60 1.39
N SER A 271 14.66 -17.86 0.93
CA SER A 271 14.14 -18.21 -0.38
C SER A 271 13.27 -19.48 -0.38
N ILE A 272 12.45 -19.62 -1.43
CA ILE A 272 11.64 -20.80 -1.72
C ILE A 272 11.94 -21.25 -3.15
N TYR A 273 12.27 -22.53 -3.34
CA TYR A 273 12.41 -23.09 -4.67
C TYR A 273 11.05 -23.61 -5.18
N HIS A 274 10.64 -23.22 -6.37
CA HIS A 274 9.37 -23.63 -6.95
C HIS A 274 9.45 -23.71 -8.48
N ARG A 275 8.96 -24.81 -9.07
CA ARG A 275 8.82 -25.00 -10.53
C ARG A 275 10.08 -24.68 -11.35
N GLY A 276 11.25 -25.06 -10.85
CA GLY A 276 12.53 -24.84 -11.57
C GLY A 276 13.26 -23.56 -11.20
N ALA A 277 12.65 -22.65 -10.43
CA ALA A 277 13.21 -21.36 -10.08
C ALA A 277 13.31 -21.14 -8.56
N THR A 278 14.34 -20.42 -8.12
CA THR A 278 14.42 -19.88 -6.76
C THR A 278 13.70 -18.54 -6.72
N VAL A 279 12.73 -18.39 -5.82
CA VAL A 279 12.17 -17.08 -5.46
C VAL A 279 12.87 -16.61 -4.19
N ASP A 280 13.64 -15.54 -4.30
CA ASP A 280 14.39 -14.95 -3.19
C ASP A 280 13.66 -13.73 -2.62
N PHE A 281 13.37 -13.79 -1.31
CA PHE A 281 12.67 -12.74 -0.56
C PHE A 281 13.66 -11.89 0.26
N SER A 282 14.96 -12.19 0.23
CA SER A 282 16.01 -11.48 0.98
C SER A 282 16.17 -10.01 0.61
N THR A 283 15.63 -9.60 -0.56
CA THR A 283 15.66 -8.21 -1.05
C THR A 283 14.30 -7.52 -0.95
N VAL A 284 13.32 -8.10 -0.24
CA VAL A 284 12.04 -7.42 0.02
C VAL A 284 12.27 -6.37 1.11
N GLU A 285 11.97 -5.11 0.80
CA GLU A 285 11.91 -4.01 1.77
C GLU A 285 10.43 -3.70 2.05
N PHE A 286 10.00 -3.75 3.32
CA PHE A 286 8.66 -3.33 3.68
C PHE A 286 8.57 -1.79 3.70
N PRO A 287 7.53 -1.17 3.13
CA PRO A 287 7.44 0.30 3.05
C PRO A 287 7.20 1.01 4.39
N GLN A 288 7.07 0.28 5.50
CA GLN A 288 6.81 0.78 6.87
C GLN A 288 7.79 0.14 7.86
N ASP A 289 7.86 0.69 9.07
CA ASP A 289 8.43 -0.02 10.21
C ASP A 289 7.63 -1.31 10.48
N ILE A 290 8.29 -2.47 10.39
CA ILE A 290 7.66 -3.79 10.46
C ILE A 290 6.96 -4.08 11.80
N ARG A 291 7.25 -3.28 12.85
CA ARG A 291 6.55 -3.33 14.14
C ARG A 291 5.10 -2.85 14.06
N ASN A 292 4.67 -2.22 12.96
CA ASN A 292 3.28 -1.81 12.77
C ASN A 292 2.35 -3.00 12.46
N CYS A 293 2.13 -3.88 13.45
CA CYS A 293 1.34 -5.11 13.31
C CYS A 293 -0.07 -4.85 12.78
N THR A 294 -0.67 -3.71 13.10
CA THR A 294 -2.05 -3.34 12.74
C THR A 294 -2.29 -3.07 11.26
N THR A 295 -1.23 -2.88 10.45
CA THR A 295 -1.36 -2.82 8.98
C THR A 295 -1.92 -4.13 8.42
N CYS A 296 -1.49 -5.28 8.96
CA CYS A 296 -2.03 -6.59 8.57
C CYS A 296 -3.13 -7.05 9.54
N HIS A 297 -2.88 -6.94 10.85
CA HIS A 297 -3.80 -7.32 11.92
C HIS A 297 -4.81 -6.21 12.26
N ALA A 298 -5.56 -5.79 11.25
CA ALA A 298 -6.65 -4.84 11.41
C ALA A 298 -7.86 -5.44 12.15
N THR A 299 -8.74 -4.57 12.64
CA THR A 299 -10.03 -4.97 13.22
C THR A 299 -10.97 -5.55 12.14
N GLY A 300 -11.92 -6.38 12.55
CA GLY A 300 -12.91 -7.02 11.67
C GLY A 300 -12.93 -8.55 11.75
N PRO A 301 -11.80 -9.25 11.53
CA PRO A 301 -11.70 -10.70 11.70
C PRO A 301 -12.09 -11.14 13.12
N LYS A 302 -12.80 -12.27 13.25
CA LYS A 302 -13.27 -12.80 14.55
C LYS A 302 -12.14 -13.11 15.54
N GLN A 303 -10.94 -13.38 15.04
CA GLN A 303 -9.73 -13.65 15.82
C GLN A 303 -8.64 -12.62 15.52
N ALA A 304 -9.01 -11.38 15.18
CA ALA A 304 -8.06 -10.29 14.87
C ALA A 304 -6.98 -10.11 15.95
N ASP A 305 -7.32 -10.27 17.23
CA ASP A 305 -6.38 -10.12 18.35
C ASP A 305 -5.43 -11.32 18.56
N ASN A 306 -5.47 -12.35 17.71
CA ASN A 306 -4.67 -13.56 17.90
C ASN A 306 -3.16 -13.30 17.94
N TRP A 307 -2.65 -12.30 17.20
CA TRP A 307 -1.23 -11.93 17.20
C TRP A 307 -0.72 -11.50 18.58
N LYS A 308 -1.54 -10.79 19.36
CA LYS A 308 -1.18 -10.33 20.71
C LYS A 308 -1.64 -11.28 21.83
N THR A 309 -2.66 -12.11 21.59
CA THR A 309 -3.20 -13.03 22.62
C THR A 309 -2.63 -14.44 22.57
N ASN A 310 -2.01 -14.87 21.46
CA ASN A 310 -1.48 -16.23 21.27
C ASN A 310 -0.04 -16.21 20.69
N PRO A 311 0.96 -15.70 21.45
CA PRO A 311 2.37 -15.88 21.09
C PRO A 311 2.73 -17.36 20.93
N SER A 312 3.61 -17.64 19.98
CA SER A 312 4.18 -18.97 19.73
C SER A 312 5.57 -18.82 19.11
N ARG A 313 6.47 -19.76 19.37
CA ARG A 313 7.83 -19.76 18.78
C ARG A 313 7.83 -19.62 17.27
N ALA A 314 6.89 -20.29 16.60
CA ALA A 314 6.77 -20.24 15.14
C ALA A 314 6.40 -18.84 14.62
N ALA A 315 5.53 -18.10 15.33
CA ALA A 315 5.09 -16.76 14.92
C ALA A 315 6.07 -15.66 15.35
N CYS A 316 6.76 -15.81 16.48
CA CYS A 316 7.75 -14.84 16.93
C CYS A 316 9.09 -15.03 16.20
N GLY A 317 9.55 -16.29 16.08
CA GLY A 317 10.78 -16.68 15.39
C GLY A 317 10.72 -16.60 13.86
N SER A 318 9.61 -16.17 13.28
CA SER A 318 9.56 -15.77 11.87
C SER A 318 10.17 -14.40 11.63
N CYS A 319 10.11 -13.49 12.62
CA CYS A 319 10.78 -12.18 12.56
C CYS A 319 12.08 -12.19 13.37
N HIS A 320 12.02 -12.72 14.60
CA HIS A 320 13.16 -12.88 15.49
C HIS A 320 13.88 -14.22 15.23
N ASP A 321 14.33 -14.45 13.98
CA ASP A 321 14.86 -15.75 13.56
C ASP A 321 16.29 -16.04 14.02
N ASN A 322 16.92 -15.09 14.71
CA ASN A 322 18.14 -15.26 15.50
C ASN A 322 17.86 -15.72 16.96
N VAL A 323 16.60 -15.87 17.37
CA VAL A 323 16.25 -16.37 18.71
C VAL A 323 16.29 -17.90 18.74
N ASN A 324 17.20 -18.45 19.55
CA ASN A 324 17.26 -19.87 19.79
C ASN A 324 16.50 -20.24 21.06
N PHE A 325 15.20 -20.50 20.91
CA PHE A 325 14.33 -20.90 22.01
C PHE A 325 14.77 -22.18 22.74
N ALA A 326 15.57 -23.06 22.12
CA ALA A 326 16.04 -24.30 22.74
C ALA A 326 17.23 -24.07 23.69
N THR A 327 18.04 -23.02 23.47
CA THR A 327 19.15 -22.64 24.35
C THR A 327 18.84 -21.41 25.22
N GLY A 328 17.84 -20.61 24.84
CA GLY A 328 17.54 -19.31 25.42
C GLY A 328 18.40 -18.16 24.87
N GLU A 329 19.31 -18.45 23.93
CA GLU A 329 20.16 -17.44 23.28
C GLU A 329 19.31 -16.41 22.54
N ASN A 330 19.65 -15.13 22.71
CA ASN A 330 18.87 -13.96 22.29
C ASN A 330 17.45 -13.85 22.90
N HIS A 331 17.12 -14.68 23.90
CA HIS A 331 15.84 -14.68 24.64
C HIS A 331 16.09 -14.74 26.15
N VAL A 332 16.77 -13.71 26.68
CA VAL A 332 17.15 -13.54 28.10
C VAL A 332 17.82 -14.77 28.75
N ASN A 333 18.48 -15.62 27.95
CA ASN A 333 19.05 -16.90 28.36
C ASN A 333 18.02 -17.87 28.97
N MET A 334 16.75 -17.76 28.55
CA MET A 334 15.63 -18.57 29.03
C MET A 334 15.11 -19.52 27.93
N VAL A 335 15.32 -20.81 28.13
CA VAL A 335 14.80 -21.90 27.29
C VAL A 335 13.27 -21.91 27.28
N GLN A 336 12.67 -22.17 26.12
CA GLN A 336 11.23 -22.37 25.92
C GLN A 336 10.99 -23.72 25.22
N VAL A 337 10.50 -24.71 25.96
CA VAL A 337 10.25 -26.08 25.45
C VAL A 337 8.90 -26.21 24.73
N ASP A 338 7.90 -25.42 25.13
CA ASP A 338 6.58 -25.30 24.51
C ASP A 338 6.14 -23.80 24.51
N ASP A 339 4.97 -23.49 23.95
CA ASP A 339 4.46 -22.12 23.88
C ASP A 339 3.64 -21.71 25.12
N THR A 340 3.51 -22.57 26.13
CA THR A 340 2.56 -22.37 27.24
C THR A 340 2.96 -21.22 28.17
N GLN A 341 4.26 -20.94 28.29
CA GLN A 341 4.79 -19.94 29.20
C GLN A 341 4.92 -18.55 28.58
N CYS A 342 4.87 -18.42 27.25
CA CYS A 342 5.13 -17.17 26.54
C CYS A 342 4.23 -16.02 27.04
N LYS A 343 2.95 -16.30 27.32
CA LYS A 343 1.94 -15.31 27.77
C LYS A 343 2.19 -14.77 29.19
N ASN A 344 3.04 -15.42 29.98
CA ASN A 344 3.37 -14.95 31.33
C ASN A 344 4.22 -13.68 31.30
N CYS A 345 5.01 -13.50 30.24
CA CYS A 345 5.84 -12.32 29.99
C CYS A 345 5.27 -11.46 28.85
N HIS A 346 4.95 -12.11 27.71
CA HIS A 346 4.43 -11.46 26.50
C HIS A 346 2.90 -11.37 26.56
N VAL A 347 2.43 -10.41 27.37
CA VAL A 347 1.00 -10.14 27.57
C VAL A 347 0.37 -9.39 26.38
N PRO A 348 -0.96 -9.51 26.16
CA PRO A 348 -1.67 -8.85 25.05
C PRO A 348 -1.93 -7.35 25.24
N THR A 349 -1.62 -6.79 26.42
CA THR A 349 -1.98 -5.43 26.81
C THR A 349 -0.75 -4.64 27.20
N GLN A 350 -0.48 -3.57 26.45
CA GLN A 350 0.56 -2.60 26.76
C GLN A 350 0.24 -1.87 28.07
N LYS A 351 1.26 -1.69 28.91
CA LYS A 351 1.21 -0.83 30.11
C LYS A 351 2.09 0.40 29.94
N LEU A 352 3.23 0.26 29.27
CA LEU A 352 4.18 1.31 28.93
C LEU A 352 4.73 1.08 27.51
N ASP A 353 5.22 2.13 26.85
CA ASP A 353 6.01 1.97 25.62
C ASP A 353 7.24 1.09 25.92
N PHE A 354 7.57 0.19 24.98
CA PHE A 354 8.74 -0.71 25.07
C PHE A 354 8.75 -1.71 26.24
N ASP A 355 7.61 -1.94 26.91
CA ASP A 355 7.47 -3.04 27.86
C ASP A 355 7.46 -4.43 27.17
N ALA A 356 7.51 -5.50 27.95
CA ALA A 356 7.59 -6.87 27.42
C ALA A 356 6.28 -7.40 26.81
N SER A 357 5.18 -6.63 26.86
CA SER A 357 3.93 -6.99 26.16
C SER A 357 4.16 -6.97 24.65
N ILE A 358 3.36 -7.74 23.92
CA ILE A 358 3.48 -7.78 22.46
C ILE A 358 3.24 -6.40 21.84
N PRO A 359 2.14 -5.66 22.12
CA PRO A 359 1.99 -4.30 21.61
C PRO A 359 3.05 -3.31 22.12
N GLY A 360 3.51 -3.42 23.38
CA GLY A 360 4.52 -2.52 23.96
C GLY A 360 5.90 -2.65 23.32
N ALA A 361 6.37 -3.87 23.11
CA ALA A 361 7.64 -4.16 22.44
C ALA A 361 7.63 -3.73 20.95
N HIS A 362 6.46 -3.68 20.33
CA HIS A 362 6.26 -3.29 18.93
C HIS A 362 5.80 -1.83 18.76
N VAL A 363 6.02 -0.96 19.75
CA VAL A 363 5.84 0.49 19.57
C VAL A 363 6.86 1.02 18.56
N VAL A 364 6.38 1.71 17.51
CA VAL A 364 7.20 2.50 16.60
C VAL A 364 7.56 3.82 17.31
N PRO A 365 8.86 4.13 17.57
CA PRO A 365 9.24 5.25 18.44
C PRO A 365 8.72 6.61 17.99
N ASN A 366 8.75 6.89 16.68
CA ASN A 366 8.28 8.15 16.10
C ASN A 366 6.74 8.30 16.12
N ASN A 367 6.01 7.25 16.52
CA ASN A 367 4.56 7.26 16.70
C ASN A 367 4.16 7.05 18.18
N SER A 368 5.12 7.08 19.11
CA SER A 368 4.84 6.89 20.55
C SER A 368 3.86 7.95 21.06
N THR A 369 2.85 7.51 21.81
CA THR A 369 1.90 8.42 22.47
C THR A 369 2.56 9.31 23.52
N SER A 370 3.76 8.92 23.98
CA SER A 370 4.60 9.65 24.95
C SER A 370 5.40 10.80 24.34
N LEU A 371 5.47 10.94 23.00
CA LEU A 371 6.12 12.08 22.35
C LEU A 371 5.43 13.40 22.74
N PRO A 372 6.16 14.50 22.99
CA PRO A 372 5.56 15.81 23.24
C PRO A 372 4.58 16.24 22.13
N GLY A 373 4.95 15.96 20.87
CA GLY A 373 4.19 16.29 19.67
C GLY A 373 4.29 17.77 19.36
N VAL A 374 4.80 18.13 18.19
CA VAL A 374 4.98 19.53 17.78
C VAL A 374 3.96 19.93 16.71
N VAL A 375 3.36 21.11 16.88
CA VAL A 375 2.40 21.72 15.96
C VAL A 375 2.93 23.07 15.50
N VAL A 376 3.15 23.22 14.19
CA VAL A 376 3.61 24.46 13.56
C VAL A 376 2.56 25.04 12.62
N LYS A 377 2.48 26.38 12.53
CA LYS A 377 1.70 27.09 11.50
C LYS A 377 2.36 28.41 11.15
N VAL A 378 2.31 28.82 9.89
CA VAL A 378 2.55 30.22 9.52
C VAL A 378 1.25 31.00 9.71
N LEU A 379 1.33 32.11 10.44
CA LEU A 379 0.19 32.99 10.76
C LEU A 379 0.08 34.14 9.76
N LYS A 380 1.22 34.68 9.32
CA LYS A 380 1.30 35.86 8.46
C LYS A 380 2.64 35.95 7.73
N VAL A 381 2.64 36.53 6.54
CA VAL A 381 3.84 36.93 5.79
C VAL A 381 3.69 38.42 5.45
N ASP A 382 4.63 39.23 5.92
CA ASP A 382 4.76 40.67 5.66
C ASP A 382 5.90 40.95 4.68
N ASP A 383 5.94 42.17 4.11
CA ASP A 383 6.95 42.64 3.15
C ASP A 383 7.17 41.69 1.95
N ALA A 384 6.09 41.03 1.53
CA ALA A 384 6.09 39.92 0.60
C ALA A 384 6.11 40.31 -0.89
N THR A 385 6.72 41.43 -1.26
CA THR A 385 6.75 41.94 -2.64
C THR A 385 7.99 41.48 -3.40
N ALA A 386 7.95 41.53 -4.74
CA ALA A 386 9.13 41.30 -5.58
C ALA A 386 10.33 42.18 -5.16
N GLY A 387 11.52 41.58 -5.04
CA GLY A 387 12.75 42.24 -4.59
C GLY A 387 12.91 42.40 -3.07
N SER A 388 11.88 42.10 -2.28
CA SER A 388 11.88 42.25 -0.82
C SER A 388 12.26 40.96 -0.08
N ALA A 389 12.72 41.11 1.16
CA ALA A 389 12.94 40.01 2.10
C ALA A 389 11.71 39.93 3.01
N PRO A 390 10.85 38.90 2.90
CA PRO A 390 9.60 38.86 3.66
C PRO A 390 9.84 38.53 5.14
N THR A 391 8.98 39.07 6.00
CA THR A 391 8.95 38.75 7.43
C THR A 391 7.82 37.77 7.73
N VAL A 392 8.18 36.60 8.24
CA VAL A 392 7.24 35.51 8.54
C VAL A 392 6.92 35.51 10.02
N THR A 393 5.63 35.53 10.35
CA THR A 393 5.13 35.28 11.71
C THR A 393 4.58 33.86 11.77
N PHE A 394 5.08 33.03 12.68
CA PHE A 394 4.70 31.62 12.80
C PHE A 394 4.50 31.21 14.27
N SER A 395 3.66 30.21 14.49
CA SER A 395 3.35 29.63 15.80
C SER A 395 3.98 28.25 15.97
N VAL A 396 4.51 27.97 17.16
CA VAL A 396 5.03 26.66 17.59
C VAL A 396 4.41 26.28 18.94
N PHE A 397 3.63 25.21 18.93
CA PHE A 397 2.88 24.70 20.08
C PHE A 397 3.12 23.19 20.24
N ASP A 398 2.89 22.65 21.44
CA ASP A 398 2.81 21.21 21.64
C ASP A 398 1.43 20.65 21.23
N LYS A 399 1.28 19.32 21.17
CA LYS A 399 0.01 18.66 20.84
C LYS A 399 -1.11 18.89 21.87
N SER A 400 -0.77 19.41 23.06
CA SER A 400 -1.71 19.75 24.13
C SER A 400 -2.16 21.22 24.06
N GLY A 401 -1.61 22.02 23.13
CA GLY A 401 -1.91 23.43 22.97
C GLY A 401 -1.08 24.36 23.87
N ASN A 402 0.00 23.89 24.50
CA ASN A 402 0.92 24.76 25.23
C ASN A 402 1.91 25.42 24.25
N PRO A 403 2.26 26.70 24.46
CA PRO A 403 3.25 27.37 23.63
C PRO A 403 4.66 26.81 23.87
N VAL A 404 5.39 26.48 22.81
CA VAL A 404 6.81 26.14 22.94
C VAL A 404 7.60 27.44 23.09
N LEU A 405 8.22 27.64 24.26
CA LEU A 405 8.85 28.92 24.62
C LEU A 405 10.31 29.05 24.15
N ASP A 406 10.93 27.95 23.74
CA ASP A 406 12.35 27.91 23.37
C ASP A 406 12.58 27.01 22.15
N ILE A 407 12.45 27.63 20.97
CA ILE A 407 12.69 26.96 19.68
C ILE A 407 14.18 26.73 19.37
N SER A 408 15.11 27.25 20.19
CA SER A 408 16.55 27.04 19.97
C SER A 408 17.00 25.60 20.23
N LYS A 409 16.15 24.82 20.93
CA LYS A 409 16.36 23.42 21.26
C LYS A 409 15.96 22.43 20.15
N PHE A 410 15.29 22.87 19.09
CA PHE A 410 14.94 21.98 17.98
C PHE A 410 16.18 21.51 17.22
N ALA A 411 16.25 20.22 16.94
CA ALA A 411 17.27 19.64 16.06
C ALA A 411 17.20 20.26 14.65
N THR A 412 15.99 20.44 14.12
CA THR A 412 15.74 21.24 12.90
C THR A 412 14.47 22.09 13.06
N MET A 413 14.53 23.33 12.61
CA MET A 413 13.35 24.14 12.33
C MET A 413 13.68 25.09 11.19
N ARG A 414 12.88 25.07 10.12
CA ARG A 414 13.17 25.81 8.89
C ARG A 414 11.92 26.46 8.31
N LEU A 415 12.14 27.59 7.65
CA LEU A 415 11.20 28.16 6.70
C LEU A 415 11.68 27.87 5.28
N ILE A 416 10.78 27.42 4.41
CA ILE A 416 11.07 27.12 3.00
C ILE A 416 10.26 28.07 2.12
N LEU A 417 10.93 29.06 1.51
CA LEU A 417 10.34 29.94 0.51
C LEU A 417 10.51 29.32 -0.88
N ALA A 418 9.42 29.07 -1.58
CA ALA A 418 9.46 28.65 -2.98
C ALA A 418 8.38 29.33 -3.85
N GLY A 419 8.66 29.43 -5.14
CA GLY A 419 7.73 29.93 -6.13
C GLY A 419 8.31 29.95 -7.56
N PRO A 420 7.49 30.30 -8.56
CA PRO A 420 6.05 30.57 -8.46
C PRO A 420 5.21 29.31 -8.14
N ASN A 421 3.99 29.48 -7.62
CA ASN A 421 3.10 28.37 -7.26
C ASN A 421 2.57 27.57 -8.47
N THR A 422 2.66 28.13 -9.69
CA THR A 422 2.36 27.40 -10.93
C THR A 422 3.30 26.22 -11.10
N ASP A 423 4.61 26.46 -11.16
CA ASP A 423 5.64 25.41 -11.11
C ASP A 423 6.87 25.95 -10.36
N TYR A 424 7.09 25.41 -9.16
CA TYR A 424 8.13 25.86 -8.24
C TYR A 424 9.53 25.84 -8.87
N GLY A 425 10.35 26.85 -8.59
CA GLY A 425 11.73 26.88 -9.06
C GLY A 425 11.91 27.12 -10.56
N THR A 426 10.87 27.61 -11.27
CA THR A 426 10.91 27.83 -12.72
C THR A 426 10.61 29.29 -13.11
N GLY A 427 11.14 29.72 -14.26
CA GLY A 427 10.96 31.08 -14.79
C GLY A 427 11.81 32.17 -14.11
N PRO A 428 11.70 33.44 -14.55
CA PRO A 428 12.52 34.55 -14.02
C PRO A 428 12.29 34.88 -12.54
N GLY A 429 11.10 34.54 -12.03
CA GLY A 429 10.73 34.67 -10.61
C GLY A 429 11.09 33.46 -9.74
N ALA A 430 11.80 32.46 -10.27
CA ALA A 430 12.11 31.22 -9.57
C ALA A 430 12.84 31.46 -8.24
N ILE A 431 12.34 30.84 -7.17
CA ILE A 431 13.08 30.70 -5.93
C ILE A 431 12.79 29.35 -5.26
N ARG A 432 13.81 28.84 -4.57
CA ARG A 432 13.71 27.77 -3.58
C ARG A 432 14.81 27.99 -2.53
N ALA A 433 14.46 28.66 -1.44
CA ALA A 433 15.33 28.92 -0.30
C ALA A 433 14.83 28.14 0.93
N SER A 434 15.76 27.67 1.76
CA SER A 434 15.45 27.01 3.05
C SER A 434 16.35 27.61 4.12
N GLU A 435 15.75 28.23 5.13
CA GLU A 435 16.46 28.98 6.17
C GLU A 435 16.18 28.41 7.55
N THR A 436 17.21 28.22 8.36
CA THR A 436 17.09 27.71 9.73
C THR A 436 16.63 28.82 10.67
N VAL A 437 15.49 28.62 11.35
CA VAL A 437 14.82 29.66 12.16
C VAL A 437 14.81 29.38 13.66
N THR A 438 15.61 28.43 14.15
CA THR A 438 15.76 28.13 15.60
C THR A 438 16.27 29.32 16.44
N LYS A 439 16.68 30.42 15.81
CA LYS A 439 17.09 31.69 16.44
C LYS A 439 16.09 32.83 16.24
N ALA A 440 14.89 32.57 15.72
CA ALA A 440 13.85 33.57 15.56
C ALA A 440 13.41 34.11 16.94
N THR A 441 13.04 35.38 17.00
CA THR A 441 12.62 36.05 18.24
C THR A 441 11.10 36.02 18.37
N GLY A 442 10.59 35.91 19.60
CA GLY A 442 9.17 35.66 19.83
C GLY A 442 8.81 35.54 21.30
N THR A 443 7.52 35.45 21.58
CA THR A 443 6.96 35.22 22.92
C THR A 443 5.70 34.36 22.82
N ASN A 444 5.36 33.61 23.87
CA ASN A 444 4.14 32.79 23.96
C ASN A 444 3.91 31.87 22.74
N GLY A 445 4.98 31.23 22.24
CA GLY A 445 4.90 30.30 21.12
C GLY A 445 4.70 30.97 19.76
N ILE A 446 4.73 32.31 19.66
CA ILE A 446 4.66 33.05 18.39
C ILE A 446 6.01 33.72 18.14
N TYR A 447 6.59 33.44 16.97
CA TYR A 447 7.91 33.88 16.54
C TYR A 447 7.85 34.65 15.23
N MET A 448 8.79 35.58 15.05
CA MET A 448 8.97 36.37 13.84
C MET A 448 10.38 36.16 13.28
N TYR A 449 10.46 36.00 11.96
CA TYR A 449 11.74 35.85 11.26
C TYR A 449 11.68 36.54 9.89
N THR A 450 12.58 37.49 9.65
CA THR A 450 12.81 38.07 8.33
C THR A 450 13.78 37.19 7.56
N LEU A 451 13.36 36.70 6.39
CA LEU A 451 14.21 35.87 5.54
C LEU A 451 15.46 36.65 5.09
N THR A 452 16.59 35.95 4.97
CA THR A 452 17.81 36.48 4.37
C THR A 452 17.74 36.42 2.84
N ASN A 453 17.03 35.44 2.28
CA ASN A 453 16.75 35.34 0.86
C ASN A 453 15.58 36.25 0.47
N LYS A 454 15.82 37.07 -0.55
CA LYS A 454 14.80 37.96 -1.12
C LYS A 454 13.97 37.23 -2.17
N ILE A 455 12.68 37.57 -2.23
CA ILE A 455 11.83 37.25 -3.38
C ILE A 455 12.48 37.88 -4.63
N PRO A 456 12.64 37.17 -5.75
CA PRO A 456 13.29 37.72 -6.94
C PRO A 456 12.60 39.00 -7.46
N ALA A 457 13.37 39.91 -8.07
CA ALA A 457 12.81 41.17 -8.58
C ALA A 457 11.84 40.98 -9.76
N ALA A 458 11.92 39.84 -10.46
CA ALA A 458 11.01 39.44 -11.54
C ALA A 458 9.87 38.51 -11.07
N ALA A 459 9.65 38.41 -9.75
CA ALA A 459 8.60 37.59 -9.17
C ALA A 459 7.20 38.16 -9.47
N THR A 460 6.28 37.29 -9.85
CA THR A 460 4.87 37.60 -10.16
C THR A 460 3.97 36.42 -9.75
N GLY A 461 2.70 36.68 -9.52
CA GLY A 461 1.73 35.68 -9.06
C GLY A 461 1.91 35.29 -7.60
N SER A 462 1.66 34.01 -7.31
CA SER A 462 1.66 33.48 -5.94
C SER A 462 2.89 32.65 -5.60
N TYR A 463 3.30 32.72 -4.34
CA TYR A 463 4.45 32.06 -3.73
C TYR A 463 4.01 31.29 -2.48
N THR A 464 4.90 30.46 -1.94
CA THR A 464 4.64 29.62 -0.77
C THR A 464 5.77 29.73 0.24
N ILE A 465 5.41 29.83 1.52
CA ILE A 465 6.31 29.57 2.64
C ILE A 465 5.81 28.35 3.40
N SER A 466 6.62 27.30 3.49
CA SER A 466 6.39 26.19 4.43
C SER A 466 7.16 26.42 5.72
N VAL A 467 6.64 25.91 6.83
CA VAL A 467 7.36 25.73 8.09
C VAL A 467 7.47 24.24 8.43
N GLU A 468 8.70 23.76 8.59
CA GLU A 468 9.04 22.40 9.05
C GLU A 468 9.76 22.48 10.40
N ALA A 469 9.51 21.51 11.28
CA ALA A 469 10.19 21.40 12.58
C ALA A 469 10.30 19.94 13.01
N ALA A 470 11.48 19.52 13.45
CA ALA A 470 11.70 18.21 14.07
C ALA A 470 12.68 18.30 15.23
N ASN A 471 12.42 17.51 16.27
CA ASN A 471 13.28 17.42 17.45
C ASN A 471 13.69 15.96 17.73
N ASN A 472 14.91 15.78 18.23
CA ASN A 472 15.38 14.48 18.69
C ASN A 472 14.97 14.31 20.16
N VAL A 473 14.19 13.26 20.44
CA VAL A 473 13.66 12.98 21.78
C VAL A 473 14.16 11.60 22.22
N THR A 474 14.56 11.48 23.49
CA THR A 474 14.79 10.17 24.11
C THR A 474 13.55 9.79 24.90
N LEU A 475 12.84 8.75 24.45
CA LEU A 475 11.74 8.14 25.19
C LEU A 475 12.32 7.34 26.37
N LEU A 476 11.62 7.33 27.51
CA LEU A 476 12.03 6.67 28.77
C LEU A 476 13.50 6.98 29.19
N PRO A 477 13.91 8.26 29.25
CA PRO A 477 15.30 8.63 29.52
C PRO A 477 15.74 8.17 30.92
N GLY A 478 16.97 7.68 31.04
CA GLY A 478 17.52 7.14 32.29
C GLY A 478 17.10 5.71 32.62
N THR A 479 16.36 5.02 31.74
CA THR A 479 16.02 3.59 31.87
C THR A 479 16.85 2.72 30.93
N MET A 480 16.81 1.40 31.10
CA MET A 480 17.39 0.44 30.14
C MET A 480 16.60 0.37 28.81
N GLN A 481 15.42 0.98 28.74
CA GLN A 481 14.55 1.06 27.55
C GLN A 481 14.65 2.43 26.87
N ALA A 482 15.65 3.24 27.22
CA ALA A 482 15.85 4.57 26.66
C ALA A 482 16.00 4.50 25.13
N THR A 483 14.99 5.00 24.42
CA THR A 483 14.84 4.79 22.97
C THR A 483 14.85 6.14 22.23
N PRO A 484 15.77 6.36 21.26
CA PRO A 484 15.74 7.54 20.41
C PRO A 484 14.47 7.57 19.53
N ALA A 485 13.89 8.75 19.39
CA ALA A 485 12.77 9.04 18.50
C ALA A 485 12.91 10.44 17.89
N VAL A 486 12.22 10.67 16.77
CA VAL A 486 12.07 11.99 16.16
C VAL A 486 10.63 12.46 16.38
N ASP A 487 10.49 13.60 17.06
CA ASP A 487 9.22 14.32 17.20
C ASP A 487 9.16 15.38 16.09
N ALA A 488 8.53 15.02 14.98
CA ALA A 488 8.39 15.87 13.80
C ALA A 488 6.98 16.45 13.71
N ALA A 489 6.90 17.76 13.47
CA ALA A 489 5.64 18.42 13.17
C ALA A 489 5.19 18.06 11.74
N VAL A 490 3.88 17.99 11.52
CA VAL A 490 3.33 18.03 10.16
C VAL A 490 3.63 19.43 9.59
N PRO A 491 4.29 19.54 8.42
CA PRO A 491 4.59 20.82 7.80
C PRO A 491 3.34 21.64 7.50
N PHE A 492 3.48 22.96 7.47
CA PHE A 492 2.37 23.87 7.17
C PHE A 492 2.75 24.84 6.06
N GLU A 493 2.11 24.71 4.91
CA GLU A 493 2.29 25.59 3.75
C GLU A 493 1.34 26.81 3.79
N PHE A 494 1.89 28.02 3.62
CA PHE A 494 1.15 29.28 3.53
C PHE A 494 1.35 29.95 2.18
N TYR A 495 0.24 30.26 1.50
CA TYR A 495 0.23 30.87 0.18
C TYR A 495 0.03 32.38 0.27
N PHE A 496 0.78 33.14 -0.54
CA PHE A 496 0.66 34.60 -0.63
C PHE A 496 0.95 35.06 -2.06
N SER A 497 0.61 36.31 -2.37
CA SER A 497 0.83 36.96 -3.67
C SER A 497 1.90 38.05 -3.55
N VAL A 498 2.76 38.18 -4.56
CA VAL A 498 3.90 39.12 -4.56
C VAL A 498 3.67 40.39 -5.39
N ASP A 499 2.58 40.41 -6.17
CA ASP A 499 2.21 41.47 -7.11
C ASP A 499 0.75 41.94 -6.94
N SER A 500 0.10 41.54 -5.82
CA SER A 500 -1.32 41.78 -5.52
C SER A 500 -2.33 41.08 -6.46
N SER A 501 -1.89 40.15 -7.30
CA SER A 501 -2.79 39.20 -7.97
C SER A 501 -3.53 38.31 -6.94
N PRO A 502 -4.69 37.70 -7.28
CA PRO A 502 -5.37 36.76 -6.40
C PRO A 502 -4.44 35.62 -5.95
N VAL A 503 -4.47 35.28 -4.66
CA VAL A 503 -3.63 34.20 -4.12
C VAL A 503 -4.09 32.85 -4.67
N LEU A 504 -3.20 32.17 -5.39
CA LEU A 504 -3.39 30.84 -5.95
C LEU A 504 -2.55 29.83 -5.16
N ALA A 505 -3.21 28.89 -4.50
CA ALA A 505 -2.57 27.69 -3.98
C ALA A 505 -2.06 26.82 -5.14
N ARG A 506 -1.00 26.05 -4.93
CA ARG A 506 -0.56 25.06 -5.93
C ARG A 506 -1.60 23.93 -6.08
N ARG A 507 -1.77 23.45 -7.31
CA ARG A 507 -2.59 22.26 -7.64
C ARG A 507 -2.28 21.06 -6.73
N VAL A 508 -3.33 20.38 -6.28
CA VAL A 508 -3.25 19.11 -5.54
C VAL A 508 -3.40 17.97 -6.55
N VAL A 509 -2.40 17.10 -6.62
CA VAL A 509 -2.33 15.98 -7.58
C VAL A 509 -2.33 14.63 -6.85
N VAL A 510 -1.68 14.55 -5.69
CA VAL A 510 -1.68 13.37 -4.81
C VAL A 510 -2.11 13.76 -3.40
N ALA A 511 -2.55 12.76 -2.62
CA ALA A 511 -2.90 12.91 -1.21
C ALA A 511 -1.82 12.23 -0.35
N THR A 512 -1.42 12.86 0.76
CA THR A 512 -0.38 12.32 1.66
C THR A 512 -0.89 11.04 2.35
N GLU A 513 -2.19 11.01 2.62
CA GLU A 513 -2.93 9.91 3.22
C GLU A 513 -2.91 8.66 2.32
N LYS A 514 -2.88 8.84 1.00
CA LYS A 514 -2.74 7.75 0.04
C LYS A 514 -1.35 7.13 0.07
N CYS A 515 -0.30 7.94 0.18
CA CYS A 515 1.05 7.43 0.44
C CYS A 515 1.12 6.71 1.80
N GLY A 516 0.41 7.22 2.82
CA GLY A 516 0.28 6.62 4.14
C GLY A 516 -0.38 5.23 4.17
N ALA A 517 -1.18 4.87 3.16
CA ALA A 517 -1.74 3.51 3.05
C ALA A 517 -0.64 2.43 2.89
N CYS A 518 0.45 2.77 2.19
CA CYS A 518 1.61 1.90 2.04
C CYS A 518 2.72 2.23 3.06
N HIS A 519 2.99 3.51 3.34
CA HIS A 519 4.15 3.94 4.13
C HIS A 519 3.88 4.26 5.61
N GLN A 520 2.62 4.22 6.07
CA GLN A 520 2.14 4.76 7.36
C GLN A 520 2.30 6.29 7.47
N ASN A 521 3.51 6.82 7.30
CA ASN A 521 3.81 8.23 7.14
C ASN A 521 5.00 8.42 6.19
N LEU A 522 5.19 9.62 5.63
CA LEU A 522 6.36 9.92 4.79
C LEU A 522 7.58 10.41 5.58
N GLY A 523 7.54 10.39 6.91
CA GLY A 523 8.60 10.95 7.76
C GLY A 523 9.96 10.29 7.57
N PHE A 524 10.02 9.04 7.10
CA PHE A 524 11.29 8.33 6.82
C PHE A 524 12.20 9.08 5.82
N VAL A 525 11.65 9.90 4.92
CA VAL A 525 12.45 10.67 3.96
C VAL A 525 13.22 11.81 4.63
N HIS A 526 14.42 12.09 4.14
CA HIS A 526 15.30 13.16 4.66
C HIS A 526 15.54 13.11 6.18
N GLY A 527 15.54 11.91 6.78
CA GLY A 527 15.94 11.69 8.17
C GLY A 527 14.90 12.08 9.23
N GLY A 528 13.60 11.84 8.97
CA GLY A 528 12.56 11.93 10.00
C GLY A 528 11.62 13.13 9.89
N SER A 529 11.85 14.08 8.97
CA SER A 529 11.37 15.46 9.11
C SER A 529 10.29 15.93 8.15
N ARG A 530 9.99 15.20 7.06
CA ARG A 530 9.11 15.69 5.97
C ARG A 530 7.94 14.74 5.64
N PRO A 531 6.91 14.66 6.49
CA PRO A 531 5.78 13.76 6.27
C PRO A 531 4.75 14.24 5.21
N SER A 532 4.92 15.41 4.57
CA SER A 532 3.93 16.03 3.66
C SER A 532 4.35 16.00 2.19
N ALA A 533 3.55 15.38 1.32
CA ALA A 533 3.77 15.41 -0.13
C ALA A 533 3.63 16.82 -0.74
N LYS A 534 2.91 17.73 -0.07
CA LYS A 534 2.77 19.14 -0.48
C LYS A 534 4.05 19.93 -0.25
N GLU A 535 4.83 19.59 0.78
CA GLU A 535 6.14 20.19 1.04
C GLU A 535 7.20 19.64 0.08
N CYS A 536 7.18 18.33 -0.21
CA CYS A 536 8.15 17.69 -1.10
C CYS A 536 8.32 18.47 -2.42
N VAL A 537 7.22 18.85 -3.07
CA VAL A 537 7.25 19.54 -4.37
C VAL A 537 7.89 20.94 -4.35
N LEU A 538 8.04 21.59 -3.18
CA LEU A 538 8.80 22.86 -3.06
C LEU A 538 10.26 22.63 -3.46
N CYS A 539 10.81 21.46 -3.13
CA CYS A 539 12.18 21.06 -3.50
C CYS A 539 12.23 20.18 -4.75
N HIS A 540 11.33 19.21 -4.86
CA HIS A 540 11.28 18.19 -5.92
C HIS A 540 10.53 18.73 -7.13
N ASN A 541 11.13 19.71 -7.79
CA ASN A 541 10.50 20.56 -8.79
C ASN A 541 11.12 20.38 -10.20
N PRO A 542 10.49 20.91 -11.26
CA PRO A 542 10.90 20.64 -12.64
C PRO A 542 12.34 21.02 -12.98
N ALA A 543 12.97 21.94 -12.26
CA ALA A 543 14.32 22.40 -12.56
C ALA A 543 15.44 21.55 -11.92
N LEU A 544 15.11 20.62 -11.03
CA LEU A 544 16.10 19.90 -10.23
C LEU A 544 16.47 18.52 -10.82
N THR A 545 17.77 18.25 -10.91
CA THR A 545 18.33 16.93 -11.22
C THR A 545 19.34 16.51 -10.15
N ASP A 546 19.64 15.22 -10.08
CA ASP A 546 20.72 14.70 -9.25
C ASP A 546 22.09 15.27 -9.69
N GLY A 547 22.99 15.42 -8.72
CA GLY A 547 24.33 15.96 -8.98
C GLY A 547 25.24 15.01 -9.77
N THR A 548 25.02 13.70 -9.65
CA THR A 548 25.89 12.62 -10.13
C THR A 548 25.27 11.91 -11.34
N SER A 549 24.09 11.30 -11.18
CA SER A 549 23.42 10.53 -12.25
C SER A 549 22.80 11.42 -13.33
N LYS A 550 22.48 12.67 -12.97
CA LYS A 550 21.70 13.63 -13.76
C LYS A 550 20.22 13.26 -13.94
N ASP A 551 19.74 12.24 -13.23
CA ASP A 551 18.34 11.88 -13.20
C ASP A 551 17.47 13.02 -12.67
N SER A 552 16.22 13.09 -13.15
CA SER A 552 15.29 14.14 -12.73
C SER A 552 14.83 13.92 -11.29
N VAL A 553 14.84 15.00 -10.51
CA VAL A 553 14.33 15.06 -9.12
C VAL A 553 12.96 15.75 -9.09
N ASN A 554 12.38 16.02 -10.26
CA ASN A 554 10.97 16.41 -10.40
C ASN A 554 10.06 15.34 -9.79
N PHE A 555 9.18 15.74 -8.86
CA PHE A 555 8.43 14.80 -8.01
C PHE A 555 7.60 13.77 -8.80
N ALA A 556 6.98 14.15 -9.93
CA ALA A 556 6.22 13.22 -10.73
C ALA A 556 7.11 12.12 -11.34
N THR A 557 8.19 12.53 -12.03
CA THR A 557 9.16 11.61 -12.64
C THR A 557 9.80 10.72 -11.57
N GLN A 558 10.28 11.32 -10.47
CA GLN A 558 10.92 10.60 -9.37
C GLN A 558 10.01 9.55 -8.73
N ILE A 559 8.79 9.93 -8.32
CA ILE A 559 7.89 9.01 -7.63
C ILE A 559 7.44 7.90 -8.57
N HIS A 560 7.19 8.18 -9.84
CA HIS A 560 6.90 7.15 -10.84
C HIS A 560 8.09 6.19 -11.01
N SER A 561 9.32 6.68 -11.17
CA SER A 561 10.50 5.82 -11.38
C SER A 561 10.84 4.97 -10.14
N ILE A 562 10.77 5.54 -8.93
CA ILE A 562 11.00 4.78 -7.69
C ILE A 562 10.01 3.62 -7.56
N HIS A 563 8.72 3.85 -7.80
CA HIS A 563 7.72 2.78 -7.66
C HIS A 563 7.66 1.86 -8.89
N ARG A 564 8.14 2.27 -10.06
CA ARG A 564 8.32 1.38 -11.21
C ARG A 564 9.48 0.39 -10.98
N GLY A 565 10.52 0.83 -10.29
CA GLY A 565 11.54 0.01 -9.67
C GLY A 565 12.21 -0.99 -10.62
N GLU A 566 12.21 -2.28 -10.25
CA GLU A 566 12.84 -3.38 -11.01
C GLU A 566 12.33 -3.54 -12.46
N ASN A 567 11.23 -2.86 -12.82
CA ASN A 567 10.61 -2.94 -14.14
C ASN A 567 10.87 -1.71 -15.05
N LEU A 568 11.80 -0.83 -14.64
CA LEU A 568 12.35 0.24 -15.49
C LEU A 568 13.30 -0.34 -16.55
N ALA A 569 13.31 0.23 -17.76
CA ALA A 569 14.26 -0.11 -18.81
C ALA A 569 15.66 0.53 -18.58
N MET A 570 15.71 1.63 -17.84
CA MET A 570 16.88 2.45 -17.52
C MET A 570 17.08 2.52 -15.99
N PRO A 571 18.34 2.57 -15.50
CA PRO A 571 18.58 2.75 -14.08
C PRO A 571 18.13 4.15 -13.62
N TYR A 572 17.39 4.21 -12.51
CA TYR A 572 17.03 5.48 -11.86
C TYR A 572 17.82 5.59 -10.55
N VAL A 573 18.75 6.55 -10.50
CA VAL A 573 19.76 6.68 -9.45
C VAL A 573 19.72 8.07 -8.83
N LEU A 574 19.66 8.16 -7.50
CA LEU A 574 19.81 9.42 -6.76
C LEU A 574 20.92 9.31 -5.72
N GLY A 575 21.90 10.21 -5.79
CA GLY A 575 23.14 10.11 -5.03
C GLY A 575 23.88 8.80 -5.34
N THR A 576 23.81 7.86 -4.40
CA THR A 576 24.41 6.51 -4.51
C THR A 576 23.38 5.38 -4.52
N ARG A 577 22.07 5.67 -4.40
CA ARG A 577 21.01 4.64 -4.43
C ARG A 577 20.44 4.51 -5.84
N ASN A 578 20.56 3.32 -6.43
CA ASN A 578 19.73 2.88 -7.55
C ASN A 578 18.40 2.36 -6.98
N TYR A 579 17.28 2.71 -7.59
CA TYR A 579 15.93 2.29 -7.15
C TYR A 579 15.36 1.12 -7.97
N GLN A 580 16.13 0.53 -8.89
CA GLN A 580 15.74 -0.71 -9.58
C GLN A 580 15.69 -1.95 -8.67
N ASP A 581 16.05 -1.84 -7.40
CA ASP A 581 15.83 -2.84 -6.35
C ASP A 581 14.38 -2.82 -5.80
N VAL A 582 13.67 -1.70 -5.97
CA VAL A 582 12.32 -1.52 -5.43
C VAL A 582 11.31 -2.43 -6.15
N ARG A 583 10.53 -3.15 -5.35
CA ARG A 583 9.40 -3.97 -5.81
C ARG A 583 8.09 -3.38 -5.32
N PHE A 584 7.26 -2.89 -6.23
CA PHE A 584 5.95 -2.39 -5.86
C PHE A 584 4.98 -3.55 -5.60
N PRO A 585 4.27 -3.58 -4.45
CA PRO A 585 3.48 -4.74 -4.06
C PRO A 585 2.16 -4.91 -4.83
N GLY A 586 1.65 -3.86 -5.48
CA GLY A 586 0.35 -3.86 -6.17
C GLY A 586 0.40 -3.55 -7.66
N ASP A 587 -0.74 -3.16 -8.23
CA ASP A 587 -0.85 -2.83 -9.65
C ASP A 587 -0.63 -1.33 -9.90
N LEU A 588 0.56 -0.97 -10.42
CA LEU A 588 0.93 0.40 -10.78
C LEU A 588 0.00 1.07 -11.81
N ARG A 589 -0.82 0.30 -12.53
CA ARG A 589 -1.82 0.85 -13.47
C ARG A 589 -2.98 1.51 -12.73
N ASP A 590 -3.21 1.20 -11.47
CA ASP A 590 -4.20 1.89 -10.64
C ASP A 590 -3.66 3.25 -10.19
N CYS A 591 -3.80 4.25 -11.07
CA CYS A 591 -3.46 5.64 -10.79
C CYS A 591 -4.15 6.17 -9.52
N GLY A 592 -5.32 5.61 -9.20
CA GLY A 592 -6.10 5.90 -7.99
C GLY A 592 -5.37 5.52 -6.69
N THR A 593 -4.33 4.69 -6.75
CA THR A 593 -3.47 4.38 -5.60
C THR A 593 -2.83 5.64 -5.00
N CYS A 594 -2.38 6.59 -5.83
CA CYS A 594 -1.68 7.81 -5.39
C CYS A 594 -2.44 9.10 -5.69
N HIS A 595 -3.10 9.18 -6.84
CA HIS A 595 -3.70 10.42 -7.33
C HIS A 595 -5.03 10.75 -6.67
N VAL A 596 -5.31 12.05 -6.48
CA VAL A 596 -6.67 12.50 -6.13
C VAL A 596 -7.54 12.63 -7.37
N ASN A 597 -8.80 12.21 -7.26
CA ASN A 597 -9.81 12.28 -8.33
C ASN A 597 -9.24 11.78 -9.68
N ASN A 598 -9.37 12.59 -10.73
CA ASN A 598 -8.84 12.36 -12.07
C ASN A 598 -7.60 13.23 -12.37
N SER A 599 -6.81 13.60 -11.36
CA SER A 599 -5.65 14.50 -11.50
C SER A 599 -4.50 13.95 -12.36
N TYR A 600 -4.48 12.65 -12.63
CA TYR A 600 -3.54 11.98 -13.52
C TYR A 600 -3.91 12.08 -15.02
N GLN A 601 -5.13 12.51 -15.34
CA GLN A 601 -5.55 12.71 -16.73
C GLN A 601 -4.78 13.85 -17.36
N VAL A 602 -4.34 13.67 -18.60
CA VAL A 602 -3.52 14.66 -19.31
C VAL A 602 -4.22 16.02 -19.48
N ASP A 603 -5.55 16.04 -19.59
CA ASP A 603 -6.37 17.27 -19.63
C ASP A 603 -6.33 18.09 -18.34
N ASN A 604 -5.98 17.46 -17.21
CA ASN A 604 -5.91 18.07 -15.89
C ASN A 604 -4.48 18.45 -15.47
N ILE A 605 -3.48 18.19 -16.32
CA ILE A 605 -2.08 18.54 -16.05
C ILE A 605 -1.90 20.07 -16.17
N GLY A 606 -2.11 20.75 -15.04
CA GLY A 606 -1.84 22.19 -14.90
C GLY A 606 -0.37 22.55 -14.73
N ALA A 607 0.55 21.74 -15.26
CA ALA A 607 1.99 22.01 -15.29
C ALA A 607 2.36 22.63 -16.64
N GLN A 608 3.27 23.61 -16.64
CA GLN A 608 3.65 24.41 -17.80
C GLN A 608 5.16 24.39 -18.06
N ALA A 609 5.96 24.22 -17.00
CA ALA A 609 7.41 24.23 -17.13
C ALA A 609 7.96 22.94 -17.74
N MET A 610 8.98 23.08 -18.60
CA MET A 610 9.83 21.97 -19.03
C MET A 610 10.53 21.34 -17.82
N VAL A 611 10.58 20.02 -17.79
CA VAL A 611 11.27 19.24 -16.76
C VAL A 611 12.71 19.00 -17.18
N ALA A 612 13.66 19.25 -16.29
CA ALA A 612 15.07 18.93 -16.46
C ALA A 612 15.28 17.41 -16.35
N THR A 613 15.80 16.82 -17.42
CA THR A 613 15.90 15.37 -17.62
C THR A 613 17.30 15.01 -18.12
N THR A 614 18.34 15.70 -17.62
CA THR A 614 19.68 15.69 -18.24
C THR A 614 20.43 14.35 -18.23
N GLY A 615 20.00 13.35 -17.44
CA GLY A 615 20.45 11.96 -17.51
C GLY A 615 19.66 11.06 -18.48
N GLN A 616 18.59 11.56 -19.10
CA GLN A 616 17.68 10.81 -19.98
C GLN A 616 17.92 11.15 -21.46
N PHE A 617 17.04 10.69 -22.36
CA PHE A 617 17.19 10.85 -23.82
C PHE A 617 17.21 12.31 -24.32
N LEU A 618 16.62 13.23 -23.57
CA LEU A 618 16.55 14.66 -23.88
C LEU A 618 16.97 15.47 -22.64
N PRO A 619 17.70 16.59 -22.78
CA PRO A 619 18.13 17.39 -21.63
C PRO A 619 16.95 18.07 -20.91
N GLN A 620 15.86 18.31 -21.63
CA GLN A 620 14.59 18.76 -21.10
C GLN A 620 13.45 18.05 -21.82
N THR A 621 12.39 17.71 -21.09
CA THR A 621 11.19 17.04 -21.58
C THR A 621 9.95 17.81 -21.13
N GLY A 622 8.88 17.80 -21.94
CA GLY A 622 7.60 18.42 -21.56
C GLY A 622 6.99 17.78 -20.31
N PRO A 623 6.19 18.52 -19.51
CA PRO A 623 5.70 18.02 -18.23
C PRO A 623 4.81 16.78 -18.34
N ILE A 624 4.08 16.58 -19.44
CA ILE A 624 3.28 15.36 -19.65
C ILE A 624 4.20 14.19 -19.97
N ALA A 625 5.07 14.33 -20.98
CA ALA A 625 6.02 13.32 -21.38
C ALA A 625 6.97 12.91 -20.25
N ALA A 626 7.42 13.85 -19.41
CA ALA A 626 8.29 13.58 -18.26
C ALA A 626 7.57 12.84 -17.12
N ALA A 627 6.24 12.94 -17.02
CA ALA A 627 5.45 12.12 -16.10
C ALA A 627 5.27 10.69 -16.65
N CYS A 628 4.98 10.55 -17.95
CA CYS A 628 4.87 9.25 -18.62
C CYS A 628 6.20 8.48 -18.62
N GLN A 629 7.30 9.15 -18.95
CA GLN A 629 8.66 8.59 -18.96
C GLN A 629 9.20 8.25 -17.55
N GLY A 630 8.48 8.64 -16.48
CA GLY A 630 8.76 8.11 -15.14
C GLY A 630 8.50 6.60 -15.03
N CYS A 631 7.60 6.04 -15.84
CA CYS A 631 7.31 4.60 -15.90
C CYS A 631 7.62 3.95 -17.26
N HIS A 632 7.51 4.70 -18.36
CA HIS A 632 7.75 4.27 -19.74
C HIS A 632 9.05 4.91 -20.25
N ASP A 633 10.16 4.44 -19.70
CA ASP A 633 11.50 5.01 -19.78
C ASP A 633 12.35 4.46 -20.94
N ASP A 634 11.71 3.84 -21.94
CA ASP A 634 12.37 3.29 -23.11
C ASP A 634 12.53 4.32 -24.26
N LYS A 635 13.49 4.03 -25.16
CA LYS A 635 13.84 4.92 -26.27
C LYS A 635 12.72 5.12 -27.29
N ALA A 636 11.85 4.11 -27.50
CA ALA A 636 10.74 4.22 -28.44
C ALA A 636 9.65 5.14 -27.87
N THR A 637 9.32 5.01 -26.58
CA THR A 637 8.43 5.95 -25.89
C THR A 637 8.98 7.37 -25.94
N ALA A 638 10.27 7.57 -25.65
CA ALA A 638 10.90 8.89 -25.72
C ALA A 638 10.86 9.49 -27.14
N SER A 639 11.06 8.67 -28.18
CA SER A 639 10.97 9.10 -29.58
C SER A 639 9.54 9.45 -29.98
N HIS A 640 8.54 8.70 -29.50
CA HIS A 640 7.12 8.99 -29.71
C HIS A 640 6.72 10.32 -29.04
N ALA A 641 7.08 10.53 -27.78
CA ALA A 641 6.81 11.76 -27.05
C ALA A 641 7.43 12.99 -27.74
N LEU A 642 8.67 12.88 -28.22
CA LEU A 642 9.33 13.93 -28.99
C LEU A 642 8.58 14.25 -30.30
N ALA A 643 8.11 13.22 -31.03
CA ALA A 643 7.33 13.41 -32.26
C ALA A 643 5.95 14.05 -32.02
N MET A 644 5.40 13.93 -30.81
CA MET A 644 4.16 14.56 -30.36
C MET A 644 4.39 15.89 -29.62
N THR A 645 5.58 16.47 -29.73
CA THR A 645 5.93 17.76 -29.13
C THR A 645 6.34 18.75 -30.24
N THR A 646 5.77 19.96 -30.20
CA THR A 646 6.05 21.03 -31.17
C THR A 646 6.45 22.32 -30.45
N SER A 647 6.75 23.38 -31.20
CA SER A 647 6.94 24.73 -30.64
C SER A 647 5.70 25.30 -29.95
N LEU A 648 4.51 24.69 -30.13
CA LEU A 648 3.27 25.03 -29.43
C LEU A 648 3.08 24.22 -28.13
N GLY A 649 3.94 23.25 -27.83
CA GLY A 649 3.83 22.33 -26.70
C GLY A 649 3.49 20.89 -27.10
N GLU A 650 3.04 20.12 -26.12
CA GLU A 650 2.74 18.68 -26.21
C GLU A 650 1.32 18.43 -26.71
N SER A 651 1.14 17.54 -27.70
CA SER A 651 -0.18 17.17 -28.24
C SER A 651 -0.78 15.91 -27.60
N CYS A 652 -0.28 15.48 -26.43
CA CYS A 652 -0.65 14.23 -25.77
C CYS A 652 -2.17 14.06 -25.56
N ALA A 653 -2.87 15.14 -25.20
CA ALA A 653 -4.31 15.12 -24.94
C ALA A 653 -5.17 14.72 -26.16
N ALA A 654 -4.66 14.87 -27.38
CA ALA A 654 -5.39 14.44 -28.58
C ALA A 654 -5.60 12.91 -28.65
N CYS A 655 -4.69 12.13 -28.07
CA CYS A 655 -4.74 10.66 -28.08
C CYS A 655 -5.01 10.06 -26.69
N HIS A 656 -4.51 10.70 -25.62
CA HIS A 656 -4.57 10.21 -24.25
C HIS A 656 -5.53 10.99 -23.35
N GLY A 657 -6.18 12.04 -23.86
CA GLY A 657 -7.17 12.81 -23.12
C GLY A 657 -8.43 12.03 -22.78
N ILE A 658 -9.25 12.58 -21.88
CA ILE A 658 -10.52 11.99 -21.47
C ILE A 658 -11.44 11.84 -22.70
N ASN A 659 -11.89 10.62 -22.97
CA ASN A 659 -12.65 10.18 -24.16
C ASN A 659 -11.85 10.06 -25.48
N ALA A 660 -10.53 10.24 -25.48
CA ALA A 660 -9.70 9.92 -26.64
C ALA A 660 -9.51 8.39 -26.79
N GLN A 661 -9.12 7.93 -27.98
CA GLN A 661 -9.00 6.51 -28.31
C GLN A 661 -8.05 5.73 -27.37
N PHE A 662 -7.01 6.39 -26.87
CA PHE A 662 -6.00 5.82 -25.97
C PHE A 662 -5.96 6.58 -24.64
N ALA A 663 -7.13 7.02 -24.15
CA ALA A 663 -7.31 7.70 -22.87
C ALA A 663 -6.58 6.98 -21.73
N VAL A 664 -6.02 7.72 -20.77
CA VAL A 664 -5.19 7.15 -19.69
C VAL A 664 -5.91 6.01 -18.95
N ASP A 665 -7.19 6.17 -18.60
CA ASP A 665 -8.00 5.12 -17.96
C ASP A 665 -8.14 3.86 -18.82
N ALA A 666 -8.25 4.00 -20.15
CA ALA A 666 -8.49 2.87 -21.05
C ALA A 666 -7.22 2.02 -21.23
N VAL A 667 -6.06 2.67 -21.34
CA VAL A 667 -4.77 1.95 -21.51
C VAL A 667 -4.19 1.44 -20.20
N HIS A 668 -4.62 1.98 -19.05
CA HIS A 668 -4.28 1.47 -17.71
C HIS A 668 -5.40 0.64 -17.07
N ALA A 669 -6.48 0.33 -17.80
CA ALA A 669 -7.53 -0.54 -17.29
C ALA A 669 -6.96 -1.92 -16.87
N ARG A 670 -7.42 -2.43 -15.73
CA ARG A 670 -7.25 -3.85 -15.41
C ARG A 670 -8.10 -4.64 -16.41
N GLN A 671 -7.44 -5.54 -17.15
CA GLN A 671 -8.07 -6.47 -18.09
C GLN A 671 -8.58 -7.70 -17.35
#